data_AF-A0A8H4IXA9-F1
#
_entry.id   AF-A0A8H4IXA9-F1
#
_cell.length_a   1.000
_cell.length_b   1.000
_cell.length_c   1.000
_cell.angle_alpha   90.00
_cell.angle_beta   90.00
_cell.angle_gamma   90.00
#
_symmetry.space_group_name_H-M   'P 1'
#
loop_
_entity.id
_entity.type
_entity.pdbx_description
1 polymer ?
#
loop_
_entity_poly.entity_id
_entity_poly.type
_entity_poly.pdbx_seq_one_letter_code
_entity_poly.pdbx_strand_id
1 'polypeptide(L)'
;MSVREASHAGSWYSDSKSQLSAQLEQWLNAVPASTNGIRPGSQTDSIDIPSAGARAIIAPHAGYAYSGPAAAWAYKALDLSNAKRIFLLGPSHHYYLTGCALSKCDAYETPLGDLQIDKETVSELRKKANFDTMTQTQDEEEHSLEMHLPYIYKVLSKQFSDPSEFPTLVPILVGATSAATERQFGEILAPYLTDPTSVFIISSDFCHWGSRFRYTYYEQAPGQVRSLRSSDKPPSSPAIHESIAAIDGYCMDAVETKSHEKFLDILEETGNTVCGRHPIGVVMAAVEALSLGEAKGKFRFISVGLWRHANIAVDLPVPLSPSGAMRKYESAVRSNLFAMASAINFLALLGVAASLVSPTSAWDHSLYTTSPAILPSPNTTGIGWEDAFAKAKDFLAELTLEEKVAMVTGTTGPCPGAIAPVERLNFTGLCLQDGPLAIRQAVYANVFPAGVNVASTWDRNAFYKRSEYMGKEFKAKGAQIALTPVVGPLGRDPYGGRNWEGFSPDPYLSGVGVEESVWGIQDVGVQATTKHFIGNEQDTQRNPSTAADGTTIMSLSSNIDDKTMHESYLWPFANAVHAGTASVMCSYNRINGSYGCQNSKTLNGLLKTELNFQGFVMSDWGAVHSGVATIESGLDMNMPGGISFSTPSPSYWGENATSAVTNGTIPESRIDDMVLRVLTPYFHLGQDKDYPKVDAYSATLNGKAASTWLYDFQVGTEEEVVDLRSEETTQFIRESAANGTILLKNTHGALPLKAPKNVGVFGSAASEYAEGLYSLIGGSPFKPYDSKQGTLASGGGSGTGRFSHVVTPLEAIKAKTKEDGSLLQYMLDNEAITQYGTSAIFPNPDVCLVFIKSWATEGYDRETIYPEYNGTGVVNTVASNCNNTVVIHYGTGPTLFPFASNPNVTAIIAAHFPGQESGNSLVDVLYGAVNPSGHLPYTIPVSDTVFPKTLVNSTALVETTDPDAWQADFTEGNMIDYRYYIATNKTSSVLYPFGFGLSYTTFTVSDLVVESVSDAAIAGTTPSANATILPGGNSELWAAVYTANVTVSNTGDVAGAAVPQLYLNLLDAGAPAGTPAWQLRGFDRVDLAPGESKTIGFELLRRDVSYWDVVAQDWRVPEGEIKVEVGFSVAERTLSATLA
;
A
#
# COMPACT_ATOMS: atom_id res chain seq x y z
N MET A 1 -11.76 -40.64 17.37
CA MET A 1 -11.42 -40.66 15.95
C MET A 1 -10.45 -39.51 15.71
N SER A 2 -9.32 -39.72 15.06
CA SER A 2 -8.42 -38.65 14.63
C SER A 2 -8.97 -38.04 13.34
N VAL A 3 -9.30 -36.74 13.34
CA VAL A 3 -9.79 -36.04 12.16
C VAL A 3 -8.74 -35.02 11.76
N ARG A 4 -8.36 -34.99 10.48
CA ARG A 4 -7.52 -33.92 9.92
C ARG A 4 -8.38 -32.67 9.75
N GLU A 5 -8.02 -31.57 10.39
CA GLU A 5 -8.76 -30.30 10.28
C GLU A 5 -8.64 -29.67 8.88
N ALA A 6 -9.64 -28.87 8.49
CA ALA A 6 -9.62 -28.07 7.25
C ALA A 6 -8.80 -26.78 7.42
N SER A 7 -7.49 -26.92 7.70
CA SER A 7 -6.57 -25.84 8.07
C SER A 7 -6.40 -24.71 7.05
N HIS A 8 -6.72 -24.94 5.77
CA HIS A 8 -6.65 -23.94 4.71
C HIS A 8 -8.02 -23.32 4.35
N ALA A 9 -9.09 -23.75 5.03
CA ALA A 9 -10.37 -23.07 4.97
C ALA A 9 -10.26 -21.66 5.57
N GLY A 10 -10.91 -20.68 4.94
CA GLY A 10 -10.84 -19.27 5.30
C GLY A 10 -9.62 -18.53 4.73
N SER A 11 -8.64 -19.23 4.16
CA SER A 11 -7.43 -18.64 3.56
C SER A 11 -7.23 -19.01 2.09
N TRP A 12 -7.40 -20.29 1.72
CA TRP A 12 -7.24 -20.77 0.33
C TRP A 12 -8.58 -21.08 -0.37
N TYR A 13 -9.61 -21.33 0.41
CA TYR A 13 -11.01 -21.47 -0.02
C TYR A 13 -11.94 -21.07 1.13
N SER A 14 -13.22 -20.80 0.86
CA SER A 14 -14.17 -20.33 1.88
C SER A 14 -14.37 -21.35 3.01
N ASP A 15 -14.29 -20.92 4.27
CA ASP A 15 -14.69 -21.69 5.47
C ASP A 15 -16.22 -21.70 5.68
N SER A 16 -16.95 -20.79 5.05
CA SER A 16 -18.41 -20.81 5.03
C SER A 16 -18.94 -21.95 4.17
N LYS A 17 -19.61 -22.93 4.80
CA LYS A 17 -20.30 -24.04 4.11
C LYS A 17 -21.17 -23.58 2.95
N SER A 18 -21.99 -22.55 3.16
CA SER A 18 -22.93 -22.05 2.14
C SER A 18 -22.20 -21.38 0.97
N GLN A 19 -21.19 -20.57 1.25
CA GLN A 19 -20.44 -19.86 0.21
C GLN A 19 -19.59 -20.83 -0.60
N LEU A 20 -18.85 -21.73 0.07
CA LEU A 20 -18.03 -22.76 -0.58
C LEU A 20 -18.89 -23.66 -1.46
N SER A 21 -20.04 -24.11 -0.95
CA SER A 21 -20.96 -24.95 -1.72
C SER A 21 -21.50 -24.23 -2.96
N ALA A 22 -21.84 -22.94 -2.84
CA ALA A 22 -22.32 -22.12 -3.96
C ALA A 22 -21.23 -21.87 -5.02
N GLN A 23 -20.00 -21.57 -4.60
CA GLN A 23 -18.86 -21.37 -5.50
C GLN A 23 -18.55 -22.63 -6.31
N LEU A 24 -18.41 -23.77 -5.63
CA LEU A 24 -18.15 -25.06 -6.28
C LEU A 24 -19.29 -25.43 -7.23
N GLU A 25 -20.54 -25.17 -6.83
CA GLU A 25 -21.70 -25.42 -7.67
C GLU A 25 -21.71 -24.55 -8.93
N GLN A 26 -21.42 -23.26 -8.78
CA GLN A 26 -21.32 -22.34 -9.89
C GLN A 26 -20.26 -22.79 -10.90
N TRP A 27 -19.06 -23.13 -10.44
CA TRP A 27 -17.97 -23.57 -11.32
C TRP A 27 -18.27 -24.91 -11.99
N LEU A 28 -18.81 -25.88 -11.24
CA LEU A 28 -19.27 -27.14 -11.83
C LEU A 28 -20.38 -26.91 -12.85
N ASN A 29 -21.33 -26.00 -12.60
CA ASN A 29 -22.42 -25.73 -13.53
C ASN A 29 -21.95 -25.00 -14.80
N ALA A 30 -20.84 -24.25 -14.73
CA ALA A 30 -20.25 -23.55 -15.87
C ALA A 30 -19.59 -24.50 -16.89
N VAL A 31 -19.21 -25.72 -16.50
CA VAL A 31 -18.68 -26.72 -17.44
C VAL A 31 -19.84 -27.27 -18.30
N PRO A 32 -19.72 -27.28 -19.64
CA PRO A 32 -20.78 -27.78 -20.53
C PRO A 32 -21.00 -29.29 -20.36
N ALA A 33 -22.17 -29.78 -20.77
CA ALA A 33 -22.49 -31.21 -20.74
C ALA A 33 -21.72 -32.04 -21.79
N SER A 34 -21.13 -31.38 -22.79
CA SER A 34 -20.20 -31.98 -23.74
C SER A 34 -19.20 -30.94 -24.25
N THR A 35 -18.02 -31.39 -24.70
CA THR A 35 -16.97 -30.54 -25.27
C THR A 35 -16.21 -31.29 -26.36
N ASN A 36 -15.47 -30.58 -27.21
CA ASN A 36 -14.46 -31.23 -28.07
C ASN A 36 -13.14 -31.36 -27.29
N GLY A 37 -12.33 -32.36 -27.63
CA GLY A 37 -10.99 -32.48 -27.07
C GLY A 37 -10.11 -31.33 -27.55
N ILE A 38 -9.26 -30.83 -26.66
CA ILE A 38 -8.47 -29.61 -26.93
C ILE A 38 -7.07 -29.91 -27.48
N ARG A 39 -6.66 -31.18 -27.52
CA ARG A 39 -5.31 -31.62 -27.92
C ARG A 39 -5.36 -32.49 -29.20
N PRO A 40 -4.30 -32.53 -30.03
CA PRO A 40 -4.30 -33.25 -31.31
C PRO A 40 -4.72 -34.73 -31.25
N GLY A 41 -4.54 -35.41 -30.11
CA GLY A 41 -4.98 -36.79 -29.86
C GLY A 41 -6.47 -36.96 -29.51
N SER A 42 -7.19 -35.86 -29.23
CA SER A 42 -8.59 -35.84 -28.76
C SER A 42 -9.51 -34.90 -29.56
N GLN A 43 -8.98 -34.16 -30.55
CA GLN A 43 -9.65 -33.07 -31.27
C GLN A 43 -10.79 -33.46 -32.25
N THR A 44 -11.03 -34.75 -32.51
CA THR A 44 -11.99 -35.17 -33.56
C THR A 44 -13.35 -35.66 -33.07
N ASP A 45 -13.54 -35.86 -31.76
CA ASP A 45 -14.78 -36.43 -31.21
C ASP A 45 -15.40 -35.48 -30.16
N SER A 46 -16.73 -35.31 -30.20
CA SER A 46 -17.50 -34.73 -29.08
C SER A 46 -17.41 -35.67 -27.87
N ILE A 47 -16.95 -35.15 -26.75
CA ILE A 47 -16.78 -35.84 -25.46
C ILE A 47 -17.92 -35.40 -24.53
N ASP A 48 -18.65 -36.36 -23.98
CA ASP A 48 -19.65 -36.10 -22.95
C ASP A 48 -18.99 -35.86 -21.59
N ILE A 49 -19.58 -34.97 -20.79
CA ILE A 49 -19.14 -34.63 -19.42
C ILE A 49 -20.33 -34.84 -18.47
N PRO A 50 -20.25 -35.78 -17.50
CA PRO A 50 -19.08 -36.62 -17.19
C PRO A 50 -18.76 -37.63 -18.30
N SER A 51 -17.49 -37.94 -18.46
CA SER A 51 -17.03 -38.90 -19.48
C SER A 51 -17.26 -40.32 -18.97
N ALA A 52 -18.11 -41.09 -19.67
CA ALA A 52 -18.47 -42.44 -19.25
C ALA A 52 -17.22 -43.30 -18.97
N GLY A 53 -17.11 -43.82 -17.74
CA GLY A 53 -15.98 -44.64 -17.29
C GLY A 53 -14.68 -43.87 -16.98
N ALA A 54 -14.68 -42.53 -16.94
CA ALA A 54 -13.53 -41.75 -16.52
C ALA A 54 -13.35 -41.81 -15.00
N ARG A 55 -12.23 -42.42 -14.56
CA ARG A 55 -11.94 -42.72 -13.14
C ARG A 55 -10.60 -42.17 -12.67
N ALA A 56 -9.91 -41.40 -13.48
CA ALA A 56 -8.65 -40.75 -13.11
C ALA A 56 -8.63 -39.32 -13.64
N ILE A 57 -8.22 -38.37 -12.79
CA ILE A 57 -8.06 -36.96 -13.17
C ILE A 57 -6.75 -36.39 -12.67
N ILE A 58 -6.20 -35.44 -13.41
CA ILE A 58 -5.16 -34.52 -12.93
C ILE A 58 -5.85 -33.18 -12.69
N ALA A 59 -5.73 -32.63 -11.49
CA ALA A 59 -6.38 -31.38 -11.10
C ALA A 59 -5.41 -30.45 -10.35
N PRO A 60 -5.56 -29.11 -10.51
CA PRO A 60 -4.72 -28.13 -9.83
C PRO A 60 -5.01 -28.05 -8.33
N HIS A 61 -4.01 -27.62 -7.57
CA HIS A 61 -4.03 -27.44 -6.11
C HIS A 61 -3.60 -26.05 -5.63
N ALA A 62 -3.55 -25.03 -6.50
CA ALA A 62 -3.49 -23.65 -6.03
C ALA A 62 -4.79 -23.25 -5.30
N GLY A 63 -4.79 -22.12 -4.58
CA GLY A 63 -6.00 -21.61 -3.91
C GLY A 63 -7.17 -21.38 -4.90
N TYR A 64 -8.40 -21.51 -4.42
CA TYR A 64 -9.60 -21.55 -5.29
C TYR A 64 -9.85 -20.29 -6.11
N ALA A 65 -9.28 -19.15 -5.70
CA ALA A 65 -9.26 -17.93 -6.50
C ALA A 65 -8.53 -18.11 -7.85
N TYR A 66 -7.53 -19.01 -7.91
CA TYR A 66 -6.70 -19.29 -9.08
C TYR A 66 -7.10 -20.59 -9.78
N SER A 67 -7.30 -21.66 -9.01
CA SER A 67 -7.50 -23.01 -9.53
C SER A 67 -8.96 -23.43 -9.62
N GLY A 68 -9.86 -22.78 -8.86
CA GLY A 68 -11.23 -23.22 -8.64
C GLY A 68 -11.98 -23.52 -9.94
N PRO A 69 -12.14 -22.55 -10.86
CA PRO A 69 -12.79 -22.77 -12.15
C PRO A 69 -12.13 -23.83 -13.03
N ALA A 70 -10.81 -23.97 -12.99
CA ALA A 70 -10.08 -24.98 -13.77
C ALA A 70 -10.28 -26.39 -13.21
N ALA A 71 -10.21 -26.54 -11.88
CA ALA A 71 -10.47 -27.80 -11.19
C ALA A 71 -11.89 -28.34 -11.50
N ALA A 72 -12.89 -27.46 -11.65
CA ALA A 72 -14.25 -27.87 -12.01
C ALA A 72 -14.33 -28.71 -13.28
N TRP A 73 -13.48 -28.43 -14.29
CA TRP A 73 -13.42 -29.20 -15.53
C TRP A 73 -12.97 -30.64 -15.28
N ALA A 74 -11.93 -30.82 -14.47
CA ALA A 74 -11.44 -32.14 -14.09
C ALA A 74 -12.49 -32.90 -13.26
N TYR A 75 -13.02 -32.27 -12.21
CA TYR A 75 -13.97 -32.92 -11.31
C TYR A 75 -15.30 -33.29 -11.97
N LYS A 76 -15.81 -32.46 -12.88
CA LYS A 76 -17.06 -32.76 -13.59
C LYS A 76 -16.88 -33.82 -14.68
N ALA A 77 -15.65 -34.10 -15.11
CA ALA A 77 -15.35 -35.17 -16.06
C ALA A 77 -15.41 -36.58 -15.43
N LEU A 78 -15.30 -36.69 -14.09
CA LEU A 78 -15.33 -37.97 -13.38
C LEU A 78 -16.70 -38.67 -13.48
N ASP A 79 -16.66 -39.97 -13.76
CA ASP A 79 -17.80 -40.88 -13.60
C ASP A 79 -17.69 -41.60 -12.25
N LEU A 80 -18.44 -41.11 -11.26
CA LEU A 80 -18.43 -41.62 -9.89
C LEU A 80 -19.50 -42.68 -9.63
N SER A 81 -20.26 -43.10 -10.64
CA SER A 81 -21.42 -43.99 -10.49
C SER A 81 -21.10 -45.35 -9.85
N ASN A 82 -19.87 -45.85 -10.02
CA ASN A 82 -19.39 -47.12 -9.47
C ASN A 82 -18.29 -46.95 -8.42
N ALA A 83 -17.99 -45.72 -8.00
CA ALA A 83 -16.89 -45.43 -7.08
C ALA A 83 -17.18 -46.05 -5.70
N LYS A 84 -16.17 -46.72 -5.13
CA LYS A 84 -16.15 -47.17 -3.73
C LYS A 84 -14.95 -46.62 -2.97
N ARG A 85 -13.91 -46.19 -3.69
CA ARG A 85 -12.67 -45.66 -3.13
C ARG A 85 -12.07 -44.57 -4.00
N ILE A 86 -11.52 -43.55 -3.38
CA ILE A 86 -10.81 -42.44 -4.04
C ILE A 86 -9.37 -42.41 -3.54
N PHE A 87 -8.41 -42.63 -4.42
CA PHE A 87 -6.98 -42.39 -4.17
C PHE A 87 -6.67 -40.93 -4.49
N LEU A 88 -6.16 -40.20 -3.51
CA LEU A 88 -5.76 -38.80 -3.67
C LEU A 88 -4.25 -38.70 -3.50
N LEU A 89 -3.53 -38.44 -4.59
CA LEU A 89 -2.07 -38.35 -4.60
C LEU A 89 -1.66 -36.89 -4.75
N GLY A 90 -0.86 -36.38 -3.81
CA GLY A 90 -0.35 -35.01 -3.86
C GLY A 90 1.15 -34.89 -3.58
N PRO A 91 1.82 -33.87 -4.16
CA PRO A 91 3.22 -33.61 -3.86
C PRO A 91 3.39 -33.08 -2.44
N SER A 92 4.53 -33.36 -1.81
CA SER A 92 4.87 -32.76 -0.52
C SER A 92 5.58 -31.43 -0.66
N HIS A 93 5.04 -30.40 -0.01
CA HIS A 93 5.58 -29.04 0.04
C HIS A 93 6.23 -28.72 1.39
N HIS A 94 5.65 -29.21 2.48
CA HIS A 94 6.06 -28.84 3.85
C HIS A 94 6.96 -29.89 4.49
N TYR A 95 6.91 -31.13 4.00
CA TYR A 95 7.62 -32.25 4.58
C TYR A 95 8.57 -32.90 3.57
N TYR A 96 9.87 -32.93 3.89
CA TYR A 96 10.80 -33.68 3.05
C TYR A 96 10.59 -35.18 3.22
N LEU A 97 10.17 -35.85 2.15
CA LEU A 97 10.16 -37.31 2.05
C LEU A 97 10.72 -37.72 0.69
N THR A 98 11.31 -38.91 0.62
CA THR A 98 11.88 -39.48 -0.60
C THR A 98 11.03 -40.62 -1.19
N GLY A 99 9.92 -40.97 -0.54
CA GLY A 99 8.99 -42.03 -0.93
C GLY A 99 7.55 -41.54 -0.91
N CYS A 100 6.62 -42.41 -0.50
CA CYS A 100 5.21 -42.04 -0.28
C CYS A 100 4.84 -42.18 1.19
N ALA A 101 3.97 -41.31 1.69
CA ALA A 101 3.42 -41.36 3.05
C ALA A 101 1.89 -41.48 3.03
N LEU A 102 1.35 -42.15 4.05
CA LEU A 102 -0.09 -42.40 4.23
C LEU A 102 -0.62 -41.75 5.50
N SER A 103 -1.86 -41.27 5.45
CA SER A 103 -2.52 -40.64 6.60
C SER A 103 -2.79 -41.60 7.75
N LYS A 104 -2.66 -41.12 8.98
CA LYS A 104 -3.09 -41.82 10.20
C LYS A 104 -4.48 -41.38 10.69
N CYS A 105 -5.13 -40.45 9.99
CA CYS A 105 -6.43 -39.92 10.36
C CYS A 105 -7.54 -40.91 9.99
N ASP A 106 -8.63 -40.86 10.75
CA ASP A 106 -9.87 -41.59 10.49
C ASP A 106 -10.75 -40.86 9.46
N ALA A 107 -10.70 -39.53 9.40
CA ALA A 107 -11.44 -38.69 8.45
C ALA A 107 -10.68 -37.40 8.14
N TYR A 108 -11.00 -36.79 7.00
CA TYR A 108 -10.56 -35.45 6.61
C TYR A 108 -11.75 -34.49 6.61
N GLU A 109 -11.63 -33.40 7.36
CA GLU A 109 -12.67 -32.38 7.45
C GLU A 109 -12.69 -31.49 6.20
N THR A 110 -13.89 -31.03 5.84
CA THR A 110 -14.10 -29.86 4.98
C THR A 110 -15.25 -29.04 5.53
N PRO A 111 -15.40 -27.75 5.18
CA PRO A 111 -16.58 -26.97 5.54
C PRO A 111 -17.91 -27.55 5.05
N LEU A 112 -17.89 -28.45 4.06
CA LEU A 112 -19.10 -29.11 3.56
C LEU A 112 -19.50 -30.33 4.40
N GLY A 113 -18.50 -31.01 4.97
CA GLY A 113 -18.57 -32.20 5.81
C GLY A 113 -17.32 -33.08 5.70
N ASP A 114 -17.27 -34.13 6.50
CA ASP A 114 -16.10 -35.02 6.60
C ASP A 114 -16.06 -36.09 5.50
N LEU A 115 -14.86 -36.40 5.02
CA LEU A 115 -14.56 -37.52 4.13
C LEU A 115 -13.86 -38.64 4.93
N GLN A 116 -14.43 -39.83 4.95
CA GLN A 116 -13.91 -40.96 5.73
C GLN A 116 -12.69 -41.60 5.05
N ILE A 117 -11.64 -41.92 5.83
CA ILE A 117 -10.44 -42.59 5.33
C ILE A 117 -10.66 -44.11 5.23
N ASP A 118 -10.23 -44.71 4.12
CA ASP A 118 -10.23 -46.17 3.93
C ASP A 118 -9.08 -46.82 4.73
N LYS A 119 -9.34 -47.04 6.01
CA LYS A 119 -8.33 -47.58 6.94
C LYS A 119 -7.88 -48.99 6.59
N GLU A 120 -8.73 -49.79 5.97
CA GLU A 120 -8.38 -51.14 5.56
C GLU A 120 -7.32 -51.08 4.45
N THR A 121 -7.56 -50.27 3.41
CA THR A 121 -6.64 -50.10 2.29
C THR A 121 -5.36 -49.39 2.72
N VAL A 122 -5.46 -48.35 3.55
CA VAL A 122 -4.28 -47.69 4.14
C VAL A 122 -3.43 -48.70 4.93
N SER A 123 -4.06 -49.58 5.72
CA SER A 123 -3.33 -50.62 6.44
C SER A 123 -2.74 -51.68 5.51
N GLU A 124 -3.41 -52.01 4.40
CA GLU A 124 -2.92 -52.96 3.40
C GLU A 124 -1.69 -52.41 2.67
N LEU A 125 -1.75 -51.15 2.21
CA LEU A 125 -0.64 -50.47 1.53
C LEU A 125 0.59 -50.36 2.43
N ARG A 126 0.41 -49.99 3.71
CA ARG A 126 1.50 -49.98 4.71
C ARG A 126 2.20 -51.33 4.88
N LYS A 127 1.51 -52.45 4.61
CA LYS A 127 2.10 -53.80 4.69
C LYS A 127 2.81 -54.20 3.40
N LYS A 128 2.35 -53.70 2.25
CA LYS A 128 2.89 -54.04 0.92
C LYS A 128 4.17 -53.28 0.56
N ALA A 129 4.35 -52.06 1.06
CA ALA A 129 5.56 -51.27 0.89
C ALA A 129 5.90 -50.47 2.14
N ASN A 130 7.12 -49.93 2.14
CA ASN A 130 7.60 -49.00 3.16
C ASN A 130 7.00 -47.60 2.94
N PHE A 131 5.68 -47.47 3.04
CA PHE A 131 5.02 -46.17 3.12
C PHE A 131 5.32 -45.55 4.48
N ASP A 132 5.78 -44.30 4.47
CA ASP A 132 5.88 -43.50 5.69
C ASP A 132 4.49 -43.18 6.23
N THR A 133 4.42 -42.74 7.49
CA THR A 133 3.16 -42.31 8.11
C THR A 133 3.21 -40.83 8.38
N MET A 134 2.25 -40.09 7.83
CA MET A 134 2.10 -38.66 8.11
C MET A 134 1.70 -38.46 9.57
N THR A 135 2.35 -37.52 10.24
CA THR A 135 1.79 -36.92 11.45
C THR A 135 0.56 -36.09 11.09
N GLN A 136 -0.27 -35.76 12.08
CA GLN A 136 -1.50 -35.02 11.83
C GLN A 136 -1.18 -33.61 11.32
N THR A 137 -0.19 -32.94 11.95
CA THR A 137 0.29 -31.63 11.51
C THR A 137 0.86 -31.65 10.09
N GLN A 138 1.64 -32.67 9.71
CA GLN A 138 2.12 -32.80 8.32
C GLN A 138 0.98 -32.95 7.32
N ASP A 139 -0.10 -33.60 7.73
CA ASP A 139 -1.31 -33.79 6.92
C ASP A 139 -2.08 -32.47 6.78
N GLU A 140 -2.21 -31.71 7.87
CA GLU A 140 -2.88 -30.40 7.94
C GLU A 140 -2.08 -29.29 7.25
N GLU A 141 -0.75 -29.30 7.30
CA GLU A 141 0.08 -28.31 6.60
C GLU A 141 0.06 -28.49 5.08
N GLU A 142 -0.26 -29.70 4.58
CA GLU A 142 -0.19 -29.98 3.15
C GLU A 142 -1.44 -29.51 2.38
N HIS A 143 -1.32 -28.36 1.73
CA HIS A 143 -2.37 -27.82 0.86
C HIS A 143 -2.61 -28.66 -0.40
N SER A 144 -1.60 -29.41 -0.89
CA SER A 144 -1.71 -30.14 -2.16
C SER A 144 -2.74 -31.26 -2.13
N LEU A 145 -3.04 -31.81 -0.95
CA LEU A 145 -4.14 -32.75 -0.74
C LEU A 145 -5.43 -31.99 -0.38
N GLU A 146 -5.35 -30.94 0.45
CA GLU A 146 -6.52 -30.24 0.97
C GLU A 146 -7.37 -29.59 -0.12
N MET A 147 -6.75 -28.96 -1.13
CA MET A 147 -7.49 -28.25 -2.17
C MET A 147 -8.45 -29.14 -2.96
N HIS A 148 -8.25 -30.46 -2.92
CA HIS A 148 -9.11 -31.43 -3.57
C HIS A 148 -10.36 -31.79 -2.74
N LEU A 149 -10.31 -31.65 -1.41
CA LEU A 149 -11.32 -32.20 -0.52
C LEU A 149 -12.71 -31.56 -0.68
N PRO A 150 -12.85 -30.22 -0.76
CA PRO A 150 -14.17 -29.62 -0.97
C PRO A 150 -14.80 -30.03 -2.32
N TYR A 151 -14.00 -30.12 -3.38
CA TYR A 151 -14.46 -30.59 -4.68
C TYR A 151 -14.92 -32.04 -4.63
N ILE A 152 -14.13 -32.94 -4.00
CA ILE A 152 -14.49 -34.35 -3.78
C ILE A 152 -15.83 -34.42 -3.05
N TYR A 153 -15.96 -33.73 -1.92
CA TYR A 153 -17.20 -33.75 -1.15
C TYR A 153 -18.39 -33.25 -1.97
N LYS A 154 -18.21 -32.14 -2.71
CA LYS A 154 -19.30 -31.56 -3.51
C LYS A 154 -19.75 -32.49 -4.63
N VAL A 155 -18.84 -33.13 -5.39
CA VAL A 155 -19.24 -34.05 -6.46
C VAL A 155 -19.88 -35.33 -5.91
N LEU A 156 -19.42 -35.82 -4.75
CA LEU A 156 -20.05 -36.95 -4.06
C LEU A 156 -21.46 -36.61 -3.57
N SER A 157 -21.66 -35.44 -2.98
CA SER A 157 -22.98 -34.97 -2.54
C SER A 157 -24.01 -34.82 -3.68
N LYS A 158 -23.55 -34.70 -4.92
CA LYS A 158 -24.41 -34.68 -6.11
C LYS A 158 -24.76 -36.07 -6.62
N GLN A 159 -23.95 -37.08 -6.30
CA GLN A 159 -24.11 -38.46 -6.77
C GLN A 159 -24.80 -39.36 -5.72
N PHE A 160 -24.52 -39.15 -4.44
CA PHE A 160 -25.01 -39.96 -3.32
C PHE A 160 -25.89 -39.11 -2.40
N SER A 161 -27.03 -39.65 -1.98
CA SER A 161 -28.00 -38.94 -1.13
C SER A 161 -27.61 -38.90 0.36
N ASP A 162 -26.73 -39.81 0.79
CA ASP A 162 -26.29 -39.95 2.18
C ASP A 162 -24.74 -39.93 2.25
N PRO A 163 -24.11 -39.04 3.03
CA PRO A 163 -22.65 -39.00 3.22
C PRO A 163 -22.03 -40.32 3.72
N SER A 164 -22.81 -41.17 4.40
CA SER A 164 -22.34 -42.50 4.83
C SER A 164 -22.16 -43.49 3.68
N GLU A 165 -22.73 -43.21 2.51
CA GLU A 165 -22.54 -43.97 1.27
C GLU A 165 -21.37 -43.44 0.42
N PHE A 166 -20.71 -42.36 0.85
CA PHE A 166 -19.60 -41.79 0.10
C PHE A 166 -18.44 -42.79 -0.03
N PRO A 167 -17.81 -42.89 -1.22
CA PRO A 167 -16.54 -43.57 -1.39
C PRO A 167 -15.50 -43.09 -0.37
N THR A 168 -14.77 -44.03 0.21
CA THR A 168 -13.73 -43.74 1.22
C THR A 168 -12.45 -43.22 0.54
N LEU A 169 -11.71 -42.36 1.25
CA LEU A 169 -10.51 -41.69 0.75
C LEU A 169 -9.23 -42.45 1.15
N VAL A 170 -8.26 -42.53 0.23
CA VAL A 170 -6.89 -42.98 0.46
C VAL A 170 -5.93 -41.85 0.10
N PRO A 171 -5.57 -40.98 1.07
CA PRO A 171 -4.60 -39.90 0.87
C PRO A 171 -3.19 -40.46 0.83
N ILE A 172 -2.44 -40.08 -0.21
CA ILE A 172 -1.05 -40.46 -0.41
C ILE A 172 -0.23 -39.19 -0.71
N LEU A 173 0.68 -38.86 0.20
CA LEU A 173 1.64 -37.79 0.00
C LEU A 173 2.87 -38.35 -0.70
N VAL A 174 3.29 -37.74 -1.80
CA VAL A 174 4.41 -38.20 -2.63
C VAL A 174 5.55 -37.18 -2.56
N GLY A 175 6.73 -37.65 -2.17
CA GLY A 175 7.89 -36.79 -2.02
C GLY A 175 8.67 -36.50 -3.28
N ALA A 176 9.77 -35.78 -3.09
CA ALA A 176 10.81 -35.64 -4.09
C ALA A 176 11.54 -36.98 -4.22
N THR A 177 11.21 -37.74 -5.26
CA THR A 177 11.59 -39.15 -5.37
C THR A 177 12.28 -39.48 -6.70
N SER A 178 12.65 -40.74 -6.90
CA SER A 178 13.34 -41.23 -8.09
C SER A 178 12.41 -42.03 -9.01
N ALA A 179 12.77 -42.14 -10.29
CA ALA A 179 12.04 -42.98 -11.25
C ALA A 179 11.90 -44.45 -10.78
N ALA A 180 12.92 -44.99 -10.10
CA ALA A 180 12.85 -46.34 -9.54
C ALA A 180 11.80 -46.45 -8.42
N THR A 181 11.71 -45.43 -7.58
CA THR A 181 10.72 -45.36 -6.51
C THR A 181 9.30 -45.13 -7.06
N GLU A 182 9.14 -44.30 -8.08
CA GLU A 182 7.88 -44.14 -8.80
C GLU A 182 7.38 -45.46 -9.38
N ARG A 183 8.27 -46.25 -10.00
CA ARG A 183 7.94 -47.60 -10.48
C ARG A 183 7.53 -48.54 -9.36
N GLN A 184 8.28 -48.56 -8.26
CA GLN A 184 7.96 -49.38 -7.11
C GLN A 184 6.56 -49.08 -6.56
N PHE A 185 6.22 -47.81 -6.33
CA PHE A 185 4.89 -47.44 -5.82
C PHE A 185 3.80 -47.57 -6.89
N GLY A 186 4.12 -47.32 -8.16
CA GLY A 186 3.22 -47.51 -9.29
C GLY A 186 2.78 -48.98 -9.44
N GLU A 187 3.71 -49.94 -9.35
CA GLU A 187 3.41 -51.37 -9.37
C GLU A 187 2.47 -51.79 -8.22
N ILE A 188 2.59 -51.14 -7.06
CA ILE A 188 1.76 -51.41 -5.89
C ILE A 188 0.35 -50.85 -6.06
N LEU A 189 0.21 -49.70 -6.71
CA LEU A 189 -1.08 -49.06 -6.99
C LEU A 189 -1.78 -49.63 -8.24
N ALA A 190 -1.04 -50.27 -9.15
CA ALA A 190 -1.55 -50.83 -10.40
C ALA A 190 -2.78 -51.76 -10.25
N PRO A 191 -2.86 -52.67 -9.25
CA PRO A 191 -4.07 -53.49 -9.04
C PRO A 191 -5.31 -52.66 -8.67
N TYR A 192 -5.14 -51.52 -8.02
CA TYR A 192 -6.27 -50.63 -7.71
C TYR A 192 -6.68 -49.80 -8.93
N LEU A 193 -5.76 -49.48 -9.82
CA LEU A 193 -6.10 -48.79 -11.07
C LEU A 193 -6.94 -49.66 -12.04
N THR A 194 -6.77 -50.99 -11.98
CA THR A 194 -7.60 -51.95 -12.74
C THR A 194 -8.96 -52.24 -12.11
N ASP A 195 -9.13 -52.01 -10.81
CA ASP A 195 -10.41 -52.15 -10.12
C ASP A 195 -11.38 -51.06 -10.60
N PRO A 196 -12.51 -51.40 -11.26
CA PRO A 196 -13.47 -50.42 -11.79
C PRO A 196 -14.13 -49.54 -10.72
N THR A 197 -14.01 -49.90 -9.45
CA THR A 197 -14.57 -49.16 -8.32
C THR A 197 -13.62 -48.15 -7.68
N SER A 198 -12.35 -48.13 -8.11
CA SER A 198 -11.36 -47.16 -7.65
C SER A 198 -11.29 -45.94 -8.57
N VAL A 199 -11.18 -44.75 -7.96
CA VAL A 199 -10.98 -43.45 -8.61
C VAL A 199 -9.64 -42.87 -8.18
N PHE A 200 -8.92 -42.21 -9.09
CA PHE A 200 -7.62 -41.59 -8.83
C PHE A 200 -7.67 -40.08 -9.08
N ILE A 201 -7.24 -39.29 -8.11
CA ILE A 201 -7.10 -37.85 -8.21
C ILE A 201 -5.63 -37.53 -8.01
N ILE A 202 -5.02 -36.96 -9.04
CA ILE A 202 -3.61 -36.59 -9.07
C ILE A 202 -3.53 -35.07 -8.97
N SER A 203 -2.94 -34.59 -7.89
CA SER A 203 -2.78 -33.18 -7.58
C SER A 203 -1.55 -32.62 -8.33
N SER A 204 -1.75 -31.62 -9.19
CA SER A 204 -0.68 -31.00 -9.97
C SER A 204 -1.05 -29.62 -10.51
N ASP A 205 -0.21 -28.62 -10.26
CA ASP A 205 -0.31 -27.27 -10.83
C ASP A 205 0.49 -27.09 -12.13
N PHE A 206 1.14 -28.16 -12.62
CA PHE A 206 2.01 -28.11 -13.82
C PHE A 206 3.14 -27.06 -13.66
N CYS A 207 3.52 -26.32 -14.71
CA CYS A 207 4.75 -25.52 -14.74
C CYS A 207 4.74 -24.36 -13.74
N HIS A 208 5.70 -24.40 -12.82
CA HIS A 208 6.09 -23.25 -12.03
C HIS A 208 7.12 -22.42 -12.79
N TRP A 209 6.63 -21.54 -13.68
CA TRP A 209 7.48 -20.68 -14.49
C TRP A 209 7.84 -19.37 -13.79
N GLY A 210 9.10 -18.95 -13.90
CA GLY A 210 9.61 -17.67 -13.43
C GLY A 210 10.96 -17.78 -12.73
N SER A 211 11.62 -16.63 -12.57
CA SER A 211 12.92 -16.53 -11.89
C SER A 211 12.88 -17.06 -10.45
N ARG A 212 11.76 -16.87 -9.73
CA ARG A 212 11.54 -17.42 -8.38
C ARG A 212 11.65 -18.95 -8.30
N PHE A 213 11.33 -19.63 -9.39
CA PHE A 213 11.40 -21.10 -9.50
C PHE A 213 12.67 -21.58 -10.20
N ARG A 214 13.57 -20.63 -10.55
CA ARG A 214 14.79 -20.89 -11.34
C ARG A 214 14.49 -21.58 -12.67
N TYR A 215 13.31 -21.31 -13.23
CA TYR A 215 12.83 -21.94 -14.45
C TYR A 215 12.16 -20.91 -15.36
N THR A 216 12.91 -20.38 -16.32
CA THR A 216 12.45 -19.37 -17.30
C THR A 216 12.55 -19.89 -18.73
N TYR A 217 12.29 -21.19 -18.91
CA TYR A 217 12.31 -21.84 -20.23
C TYR A 217 11.34 -21.13 -21.17
N TYR A 218 11.84 -20.62 -22.27
CA TYR A 218 11.05 -19.92 -23.28
C TYR A 218 11.36 -20.50 -24.66
N GLU A 219 10.32 -21.03 -25.28
CA GLU A 219 10.36 -21.57 -26.63
C GLU A 219 9.77 -20.55 -27.60
N GLN A 220 10.63 -19.99 -28.46
CA GLN A 220 10.23 -18.99 -29.45
C GLN A 220 9.52 -19.63 -30.65
N ALA A 221 9.94 -20.85 -31.00
CA ALA A 221 9.39 -21.70 -32.04
C ALA A 221 9.82 -23.15 -31.72
N PRO A 222 9.16 -24.20 -32.27
CA PRO A 222 9.54 -25.58 -32.02
C PRO A 222 11.05 -25.83 -32.17
N GLY A 223 11.72 -26.18 -31.07
CA GLY A 223 13.17 -26.42 -31.01
C GLY A 223 14.06 -25.18 -30.93
N GLN A 224 13.49 -23.97 -30.86
CA GLN A 224 14.21 -22.71 -30.59
C GLN A 224 13.97 -22.27 -29.15
N VAL A 225 14.83 -22.76 -28.26
CA VAL A 225 14.67 -22.61 -26.81
C VAL A 225 15.76 -21.72 -26.24
N ARG A 226 15.38 -20.85 -25.30
CA ARG A 226 16.31 -20.12 -24.43
C ARG A 226 15.73 -19.94 -23.03
N SER A 227 16.58 -19.78 -22.03
CA SER A 227 16.15 -19.29 -20.71
C SER A 227 16.09 -17.77 -20.73
N LEU A 228 14.93 -17.19 -20.41
CA LEU A 228 14.82 -15.73 -20.29
C LEU A 228 15.52 -15.25 -19.03
N ARG A 229 16.32 -14.20 -19.18
CA ARG A 229 16.92 -13.44 -18.07
C ARG A 229 15.98 -12.29 -17.72
N SER A 230 16.08 -11.78 -16.49
CA SER A 230 15.34 -10.58 -16.06
C SER A 230 15.64 -9.36 -16.92
N SER A 231 16.83 -9.29 -17.53
CA SER A 231 17.25 -8.25 -18.46
C SER A 231 16.78 -8.46 -19.91
N ASP A 232 16.20 -9.61 -20.25
CA ASP A 232 15.66 -9.83 -21.60
C ASP A 232 14.36 -9.02 -21.75
N LYS A 233 14.25 -8.25 -22.84
CA LYS A 233 12.98 -7.62 -23.22
C LYS A 233 11.89 -8.71 -23.32
N PRO A 234 10.71 -8.55 -22.69
CA PRO A 234 9.65 -9.56 -22.72
C PRO A 234 9.27 -9.89 -24.16
N PRO A 235 9.36 -11.17 -24.58
CA PRO A 235 8.99 -11.55 -25.92
C PRO A 235 7.48 -11.45 -26.12
N SER A 236 7.08 -10.93 -27.28
CA SER A 236 5.68 -10.69 -27.64
C SER A 236 5.15 -11.70 -28.67
N SER A 237 5.99 -12.61 -29.18
CA SER A 237 5.61 -13.58 -30.22
C SER A 237 6.50 -14.82 -30.19
N PRO A 238 6.06 -15.92 -29.55
CA PRO A 238 4.89 -16.00 -28.66
C PRO A 238 5.05 -15.15 -27.38
N ALA A 239 3.94 -14.82 -26.72
CA ALA A 239 4.02 -14.28 -25.36
C ALA A 239 4.56 -15.35 -24.40
N ILE A 240 5.10 -14.94 -23.24
CA ILE A 240 5.63 -15.90 -22.25
C ILE A 240 4.58 -16.95 -21.85
N HIS A 241 3.33 -16.56 -21.62
CA HIS A 241 2.26 -17.51 -21.24
C HIS A 241 1.95 -18.54 -22.34
N GLU A 242 2.16 -18.20 -23.61
CA GLU A 242 1.98 -19.11 -24.75
C GLU A 242 3.10 -20.16 -24.76
N SER A 243 4.33 -19.74 -24.44
CA SER A 243 5.43 -20.68 -24.23
C SER A 243 5.17 -21.58 -23.02
N ILE A 244 4.67 -21.07 -21.90
CA ILE A 244 4.32 -21.89 -20.72
C ILE A 244 3.25 -22.93 -21.10
N ALA A 245 2.19 -22.51 -21.78
CA ALA A 245 1.12 -23.40 -22.22
C ALA A 245 1.60 -24.49 -23.21
N ALA A 246 2.62 -24.19 -24.02
CA ALA A 246 3.26 -25.17 -24.89
C ALA A 246 4.03 -26.22 -24.08
N ILE A 247 4.82 -25.80 -23.08
CA ILE A 247 5.62 -26.70 -22.22
C ILE A 247 4.72 -27.60 -21.36
N ASP A 248 3.67 -27.04 -20.74
CA ASP A 248 2.64 -27.82 -20.04
C ASP A 248 1.99 -28.83 -20.99
N GLY A 249 1.84 -28.40 -22.25
CA GLY A 249 1.38 -29.24 -23.33
C GLY A 249 2.24 -30.46 -23.62
N TYR A 250 3.56 -30.29 -23.67
CA TYR A 250 4.46 -31.43 -23.87
C TYR A 250 4.33 -32.44 -22.72
N CYS A 251 4.16 -31.98 -21.49
CA CYS A 251 3.96 -32.86 -20.33
C CYS A 251 2.62 -33.62 -20.42
N MET A 252 1.54 -32.94 -20.81
CA MET A 252 0.23 -33.57 -21.02
C MET A 252 0.27 -34.57 -22.19
N ASP A 253 0.89 -34.20 -23.30
CA ASP A 253 1.05 -35.06 -24.48
C ASP A 253 1.87 -36.32 -24.12
N ALA A 254 2.89 -36.18 -23.26
CA ALA A 254 3.67 -37.30 -22.74
C ALA A 254 2.83 -38.25 -21.88
N VAL A 255 1.96 -37.72 -21.01
CA VAL A 255 1.00 -38.51 -20.23
C VAL A 255 0.06 -39.30 -21.16
N GLU A 256 -0.42 -38.69 -22.26
CA GLU A 256 -1.28 -39.37 -23.23
C GLU A 256 -0.59 -40.57 -23.91
N THR A 257 0.75 -40.63 -23.93
CA THR A 257 1.51 -41.75 -24.49
C THR A 257 1.45 -43.03 -23.64
N LYS A 258 0.98 -42.95 -22.38
CA LYS A 258 0.96 -44.06 -21.40
C LYS A 258 2.33 -44.59 -21.01
N SER A 259 3.40 -43.83 -21.28
CA SER A 259 4.75 -44.21 -20.91
C SER A 259 5.27 -43.32 -19.79
N HIS A 260 5.72 -43.97 -18.73
CA HIS A 260 6.40 -43.32 -17.61
C HIS A 260 7.75 -42.79 -18.07
N GLU A 261 8.48 -43.57 -18.86
CA GLU A 261 9.77 -43.17 -19.45
C GLU A 261 9.63 -41.89 -20.28
N LYS A 262 8.67 -41.83 -21.22
CA LYS A 262 8.47 -40.61 -22.04
C LYS A 262 8.07 -39.38 -21.24
N PHE A 263 7.33 -39.54 -20.15
CA PHE A 263 6.99 -38.43 -19.26
C PHE A 263 8.25 -37.89 -18.56
N LEU A 264 9.13 -38.79 -18.10
CA LEU A 264 10.42 -38.39 -17.52
C LEU A 264 11.36 -37.77 -18.56
N ASP A 265 11.41 -38.30 -19.78
CA ASP A 265 12.22 -37.75 -20.87
C ASP A 265 11.84 -36.30 -21.16
N ILE A 266 10.53 -35.99 -21.22
CA ILE A 266 10.06 -34.60 -21.43
C ILE A 266 10.43 -33.70 -20.26
N LEU A 267 10.34 -34.18 -19.01
CA LEU A 267 10.77 -33.40 -17.85
C LEU A 267 12.28 -33.15 -17.86
N GLU A 268 13.09 -34.10 -18.31
CA GLU A 268 14.54 -33.96 -18.46
C GLU A 268 14.91 -33.01 -19.60
N GLU A 269 14.28 -33.17 -20.77
CA GLU A 269 14.51 -32.36 -21.97
C GLU A 269 14.13 -30.90 -21.75
N THR A 270 12.98 -30.65 -21.12
CA THR A 270 12.46 -29.30 -20.89
C THR A 270 12.96 -28.70 -19.58
N GLY A 271 13.39 -29.51 -18.62
CA GLY A 271 13.69 -29.07 -17.25
C GLY A 271 12.45 -28.61 -16.47
N ASN A 272 11.23 -28.92 -16.93
CA ASN A 272 9.99 -28.36 -16.40
C ASN A 272 9.82 -28.62 -14.88
N THR A 273 9.52 -27.55 -14.15
CA THR A 273 9.28 -27.51 -12.70
C THR A 273 7.85 -27.92 -12.35
N VAL A 274 7.33 -28.98 -12.98
CA VAL A 274 5.97 -29.48 -12.76
C VAL A 274 5.73 -29.75 -11.27
N CYS A 275 4.91 -28.91 -10.63
CA CYS A 275 4.48 -29.16 -9.26
C CYS A 275 3.44 -30.28 -9.26
N GLY A 276 3.79 -31.44 -8.70
CA GLY A 276 3.02 -32.68 -8.89
C GLY A 276 3.66 -33.70 -9.85
N ARG A 277 4.90 -33.45 -10.33
CA ARG A 277 5.59 -34.37 -11.25
C ARG A 277 5.70 -35.81 -10.73
N HIS A 278 5.96 -35.99 -9.44
CA HIS A 278 6.14 -37.31 -8.84
C HIS A 278 4.81 -38.05 -8.60
N PRO A 279 3.73 -37.40 -8.11
CA PRO A 279 2.38 -37.97 -8.17
C PRO A 279 1.97 -38.44 -9.57
N ILE A 280 2.21 -37.63 -10.61
CA ILE A 280 1.97 -38.02 -12.01
C ILE A 280 2.86 -39.22 -12.38
N GLY A 281 4.15 -39.17 -12.04
CA GLY A 281 5.12 -40.23 -12.31
C GLY A 281 4.70 -41.59 -11.71
N VAL A 282 4.27 -41.62 -10.44
CA VAL A 282 3.77 -42.84 -9.77
C VAL A 282 2.58 -43.45 -10.52
N VAL A 283 1.60 -42.63 -10.92
CA VAL A 283 0.42 -43.12 -11.67
C VAL A 283 0.80 -43.55 -13.08
N MET A 284 1.70 -42.83 -13.75
CA MET A 284 2.20 -43.21 -15.07
C MET A 284 2.96 -44.52 -15.03
N ALA A 285 3.77 -44.76 -14.00
CA ALA A 285 4.44 -46.04 -13.79
C ALA A 285 3.43 -47.18 -13.57
N ALA A 286 2.34 -46.95 -12.84
CA ALA A 286 1.26 -47.91 -12.70
C ALA A 286 0.59 -48.23 -14.05
N VAL A 287 0.31 -47.20 -14.86
CA VAL A 287 -0.26 -47.34 -16.22
C VAL A 287 0.68 -48.12 -17.14
N GLU A 288 1.98 -47.83 -17.09
CA GLU A 288 3.01 -48.50 -17.90
C GLU A 288 3.15 -49.98 -17.50
N ALA A 289 3.20 -50.29 -16.20
CA ALA A 289 3.26 -51.66 -15.69
C ALA A 289 2.06 -52.50 -16.15
N LEU A 290 0.85 -51.90 -16.19
CA LEU A 290 -0.36 -52.56 -16.68
C LEU A 290 -0.39 -52.71 -18.21
N SER A 291 0.30 -51.82 -18.94
CA SER A 291 0.39 -51.87 -20.41
C SER A 291 1.37 -52.94 -20.90
N LEU A 292 2.32 -53.37 -20.06
CA LEU A 292 3.30 -54.43 -20.33
C LEU A 292 2.84 -55.83 -19.88
N GLY A 293 1.82 -55.94 -19.02
CA GLY A 293 1.27 -57.22 -18.53
C GLY A 293 0.13 -57.79 -19.39
N GLU A 294 -0.16 -59.09 -19.27
CA GLU A 294 -1.26 -59.77 -20.00
C GLU A 294 -2.68 -59.25 -19.65
N ALA A 295 -2.81 -58.37 -18.66
CA ALA A 295 -4.06 -57.74 -18.24
C ALA A 295 -4.40 -56.52 -19.13
N LYS A 296 -5.26 -56.73 -20.13
CA LYS A 296 -5.76 -55.70 -21.06
C LYS A 296 -6.51 -54.55 -20.37
N GLY A 297 -5.80 -53.57 -19.82
CA GLY A 297 -6.34 -52.25 -19.46
C GLY A 297 -6.21 -51.29 -20.64
N LYS A 298 -7.30 -51.03 -21.39
CA LYS A 298 -7.31 -49.97 -22.41
C LYS A 298 -7.54 -48.61 -21.76
N PHE A 299 -6.48 -47.93 -21.34
CA PHE A 299 -6.57 -46.53 -20.90
C PHE A 299 -6.83 -45.62 -22.10
N ARG A 300 -7.77 -44.67 -21.98
CA ARG A 300 -7.95 -43.56 -22.93
C ARG A 300 -7.81 -42.28 -22.13
N PHE A 301 -6.80 -41.48 -22.46
CA PHE A 301 -6.67 -40.14 -21.91
C PHE A 301 -7.55 -39.19 -22.72
N ILE A 302 -8.22 -38.29 -22.02
CA ILE A 302 -9.13 -37.31 -22.60
C ILE A 302 -8.78 -35.97 -21.99
N SER A 303 -8.32 -35.04 -22.83
CA SER A 303 -8.00 -33.68 -22.42
C SER A 303 -9.20 -32.76 -22.67
N VAL A 304 -9.85 -32.33 -21.59
CA VAL A 304 -10.98 -31.37 -21.61
C VAL A 304 -10.61 -30.10 -20.84
N GLY A 305 -11.02 -28.94 -21.32
CA GLY A 305 -10.73 -27.67 -20.67
C GLY A 305 -11.16 -26.46 -21.49
N LEU A 306 -11.16 -25.29 -20.85
CA LEU A 306 -11.47 -24.01 -21.48
C LEU A 306 -10.14 -23.29 -21.78
N TRP A 307 -9.76 -23.18 -23.06
CA TRP A 307 -8.65 -22.31 -23.49
C TRP A 307 -9.14 -20.85 -23.43
N ARG A 308 -8.95 -20.20 -22.28
CA ARG A 308 -9.03 -18.73 -22.23
C ARG A 308 -7.64 -18.19 -22.50
N HIS A 309 -7.48 -17.45 -23.60
CA HIS A 309 -6.41 -16.46 -23.67
C HIS A 309 -6.56 -15.59 -22.42
N ALA A 310 -5.51 -15.47 -21.61
CA ALA A 310 -5.54 -14.73 -20.36
C ALA A 310 -5.66 -13.22 -20.64
N ASN A 311 -6.87 -12.77 -20.98
CA ASN A 311 -7.40 -11.48 -20.57
C ASN A 311 -8.45 -11.82 -19.49
N ILE A 312 -8.08 -11.79 -18.22
CA ILE A 312 -9.05 -11.97 -17.13
C ILE A 312 -9.75 -10.63 -16.90
N ALA A 313 -10.75 -10.37 -17.73
CA ALA A 313 -11.95 -9.64 -17.39
C ALA A 313 -13.10 -10.56 -17.80
N VAL A 314 -13.78 -11.20 -16.84
CA VAL A 314 -15.04 -11.90 -17.14
C VAL A 314 -16.04 -11.70 -16.00
N ASP A 315 -16.94 -10.77 -16.25
CA ASP A 315 -18.30 -10.68 -15.73
C ASP A 315 -19.00 -12.05 -15.70
N LEU A 316 -19.67 -12.34 -14.58
CA LEU A 316 -20.65 -13.42 -14.49
C LEU A 316 -22.06 -12.81 -14.48
N PRO A 317 -22.89 -13.06 -15.51
CA PRO A 317 -24.23 -12.48 -15.60
C PRO A 317 -25.28 -13.30 -14.82
N VAL A 318 -26.19 -12.57 -14.18
CA VAL A 318 -27.41 -13.06 -13.49
C VAL A 318 -28.49 -13.40 -14.54
N PRO A 319 -29.28 -14.49 -14.41
CA PRO A 319 -30.15 -14.96 -15.49
C PRO A 319 -31.53 -14.27 -15.49
N LEU A 320 -31.98 -13.87 -16.69
CA LEU A 320 -33.40 -13.82 -17.06
C LEU A 320 -33.56 -14.46 -18.45
N SER A 321 -34.39 -15.49 -18.53
CA SER A 321 -34.85 -16.14 -19.77
C SER A 321 -35.98 -15.32 -20.44
N PRO A 322 -36.58 -15.70 -21.60
CA PRO A 322 -36.28 -16.85 -22.48
C PRO A 322 -36.32 -16.55 -24.01
N SER A 323 -35.90 -17.59 -24.75
CA SER A 323 -36.43 -18.05 -26.04
C SER A 323 -35.71 -17.69 -27.36
N GLY A 324 -35.34 -18.75 -28.09
CA GLY A 324 -35.72 -18.86 -29.50
C GLY A 324 -34.61 -18.82 -30.55
N ALA A 325 -34.10 -20.01 -30.91
CA ALA A 325 -33.85 -20.47 -32.30
C ALA A 325 -32.92 -19.62 -33.19
N MET A 326 -31.70 -20.05 -33.52
CA MET A 326 -31.32 -21.11 -34.47
C MET A 326 -30.58 -20.55 -35.71
N ARG A 327 -29.41 -21.16 -35.96
CA ARG A 327 -28.85 -21.59 -37.26
C ARG A 327 -28.01 -20.63 -38.14
N LYS A 328 -26.73 -21.01 -38.18
CA LYS A 328 -25.98 -21.62 -39.32
C LYS A 328 -25.20 -20.74 -40.31
N TYR A 329 -23.90 -21.05 -40.31
CA TYR A 329 -23.00 -21.37 -41.44
C TYR A 329 -22.33 -20.26 -42.28
N GLU A 330 -21.01 -20.24 -42.08
CA GLU A 330 -19.88 -19.91 -42.95
C GLU A 330 -20.08 -20.07 -44.48
N SER A 331 -19.43 -19.20 -45.29
CA SER A 331 -18.09 -19.46 -45.82
C SER A 331 -17.78 -18.65 -47.11
N ALA A 332 -16.47 -18.41 -47.30
CA ALA A 332 -15.74 -18.41 -48.58
C ALA A 332 -15.87 -17.22 -49.56
N VAL A 333 -14.86 -16.75 -50.32
CA VAL A 333 -13.38 -16.79 -50.37
C VAL A 333 -12.97 -16.10 -51.70
N ARG A 334 -11.83 -15.38 -51.70
CA ARG A 334 -10.88 -15.08 -52.83
C ARG A 334 -11.19 -14.04 -53.95
N SER A 335 -10.34 -13.00 -53.90
CA SER A 335 -9.38 -12.49 -54.92
C SER A 335 -9.82 -12.01 -56.32
N ASN A 336 -9.45 -10.78 -56.68
CA ASN A 336 -8.46 -10.51 -57.75
C ASN A 336 -8.07 -9.02 -57.89
N LEU A 337 -6.79 -8.80 -58.23
CA LEU A 337 -6.11 -7.53 -58.52
C LEU A 337 -6.46 -6.95 -59.91
N PHE A 338 -6.48 -5.62 -60.07
CA PHE A 338 -5.52 -4.83 -60.88
C PHE A 338 -5.93 -3.34 -61.08
N ALA A 339 -4.89 -2.48 -61.13
CA ALA A 339 -4.72 -1.23 -61.90
C ALA A 339 -5.22 0.16 -61.37
N MET A 340 -4.26 0.86 -60.76
CA MET A 340 -3.84 2.27 -60.88
C MET A 340 -4.73 3.39 -61.47
N ALA A 341 -4.87 4.42 -60.62
CA ALA A 341 -4.48 5.85 -60.81
C ALA A 341 -5.50 6.91 -61.32
N SER A 342 -5.60 7.94 -60.48
CA SER A 342 -5.72 9.39 -60.77
C SER A 342 -7.07 10.09 -60.55
N ALA A 343 -7.05 10.87 -59.46
CA ALA A 343 -7.42 12.29 -59.36
C ALA A 343 -8.90 12.72 -59.19
N ILE A 344 -9.18 13.13 -57.95
CA ILE A 344 -9.70 14.44 -57.53
C ILE A 344 -11.19 14.75 -57.77
N ASN A 345 -11.85 14.99 -56.63
CA ASN A 345 -13.07 15.76 -56.34
C ASN A 345 -14.39 14.98 -56.16
N PHE A 346 -14.64 14.59 -54.91
CA PHE A 346 -15.94 14.88 -54.27
C PHE A 346 -15.68 15.36 -52.83
N LEU A 347 -15.72 16.68 -52.67
CA LEU A 347 -15.84 17.34 -51.37
C LEU A 347 -17.26 17.14 -50.83
N ALA A 348 -17.35 16.95 -49.52
CA ALA A 348 -18.49 17.22 -48.65
C ALA A 348 -19.76 16.36 -48.85
N LEU A 349 -19.84 15.24 -48.13
CA LEU A 349 -20.75 15.06 -46.98
C LEU A 349 -20.69 13.59 -46.57
N LEU A 350 -19.90 13.29 -45.54
CA LEU A 350 -20.02 12.18 -44.57
C LEU A 350 -18.83 12.32 -43.62
N GLY A 351 -18.84 13.41 -42.88
CA GLY A 351 -17.94 13.62 -41.76
C GLY A 351 -18.50 12.97 -40.50
N VAL A 352 -17.55 12.51 -39.68
CA VAL A 352 -17.67 12.25 -38.24
C VAL A 352 -18.28 10.90 -37.84
N ALA A 353 -17.41 9.88 -37.71
CA ALA A 353 -17.38 8.93 -36.58
C ALA A 353 -16.34 7.81 -36.81
N ALA A 354 -15.05 8.16 -36.93
CA ALA A 354 -13.96 7.17 -36.83
C ALA A 354 -12.62 7.88 -36.62
N SER A 355 -12.50 8.63 -35.54
CA SER A 355 -11.22 9.12 -35.04
C SER A 355 -11.41 9.29 -33.54
N LEU A 356 -10.82 8.38 -32.75
CA LEU A 356 -10.45 8.51 -31.33
C LEU A 356 -10.22 7.09 -30.77
N VAL A 357 -9.14 6.46 -31.20
CA VAL A 357 -8.40 5.54 -30.34
C VAL A 357 -6.98 6.09 -30.33
N SER A 358 -6.71 6.99 -29.39
CA SER A 358 -5.33 7.43 -29.12
C SER A 358 -4.56 6.25 -28.55
N PRO A 359 -3.31 6.00 -28.99
CA PRO A 359 -2.50 4.94 -28.43
C PRO A 359 -2.03 5.39 -27.03
N THR A 360 -2.44 4.69 -25.98
CA THR A 360 -1.70 4.76 -24.72
C THR A 360 -0.35 4.09 -25.00
N SER A 361 0.73 4.86 -25.09
CA SER A 361 2.09 4.32 -25.18
C SER A 361 2.32 3.40 -23.97
N ALA A 362 2.71 2.15 -24.21
CA ALA A 362 3.13 1.26 -23.13
C ALA A 362 4.30 1.90 -22.37
N TRP A 363 4.33 1.73 -21.04
CA TRP A 363 5.43 2.24 -20.22
C TRP A 363 6.77 1.69 -20.70
N ASP A 364 7.72 2.59 -20.99
CA ASP A 364 9.07 2.24 -21.42
C ASP A 364 10.06 2.61 -20.32
N HIS A 365 10.42 1.61 -19.51
CA HIS A 365 11.38 1.75 -18.40
C HIS A 365 12.71 2.37 -18.84
N SER A 366 13.15 2.13 -20.09
CA SER A 366 14.44 2.64 -20.56
C SER A 366 14.53 4.17 -20.54
N LEU A 367 13.39 4.86 -20.65
CA LEU A 367 13.29 6.32 -20.57
C LEU A 367 13.56 6.87 -19.17
N TYR A 368 13.50 6.02 -18.15
CA TYR A 368 13.63 6.39 -16.73
C TYR A 368 14.90 5.85 -16.08
N THR A 369 15.81 5.26 -16.87
CA THR A 369 17.12 4.82 -16.38
C THR A 369 18.11 5.98 -16.21
N THR A 370 17.75 7.18 -16.69
CA THR A 370 18.56 8.39 -16.55
C THR A 370 17.66 9.60 -16.29
N SER A 371 18.22 10.62 -15.65
CA SER A 371 17.54 11.89 -15.40
C SER A 371 18.28 13.02 -16.14
N PRO A 372 17.58 13.89 -16.90
CA PRO A 372 18.22 14.99 -17.63
C PRO A 372 19.01 15.91 -16.71
N ALA A 373 20.19 16.37 -17.16
CA ALA A 373 20.98 17.32 -16.38
C ALA A 373 20.48 18.75 -16.55
N ILE A 374 20.22 19.46 -15.45
CA ILE A 374 19.88 20.90 -15.44
C ILE A 374 20.94 21.65 -14.63
N LEU A 375 21.91 22.24 -15.33
CA LEU A 375 23.05 22.95 -14.74
C LEU A 375 23.28 24.27 -15.49
N PRO A 376 23.82 25.32 -14.82
CA PRO A 376 24.11 25.38 -13.38
C PRO A 376 22.83 25.49 -12.53
N SER A 377 22.97 25.34 -11.21
CA SER A 377 21.90 25.67 -10.25
C SER A 377 21.54 27.16 -10.33
N PRO A 378 20.26 27.54 -10.39
CA PRO A 378 19.87 28.95 -10.40
C PRO A 378 20.10 29.58 -9.02
N ASN A 379 20.66 30.78 -9.02
CA ASN A 379 20.90 31.52 -7.78
C ASN A 379 19.59 32.00 -7.16
N THR A 380 19.54 32.06 -5.82
CA THR A 380 18.45 32.70 -5.10
C THR A 380 18.45 34.21 -5.38
N THR A 381 17.25 34.77 -5.47
CA THR A 381 17.02 36.20 -5.67
C THR A 381 16.56 36.88 -4.39
N GLY A 382 16.14 36.10 -3.39
CA GLY A 382 15.53 36.59 -2.16
C GLY A 382 14.16 37.23 -2.36
N ILE A 383 13.48 36.97 -3.48
CA ILE A 383 12.14 37.50 -3.75
C ILE A 383 11.15 37.07 -2.65
N GLY A 384 10.41 38.02 -2.10
CA GLY A 384 9.56 37.84 -0.92
C GLY A 384 10.30 37.96 0.42
N TRP A 385 11.63 37.94 0.43
CA TRP A 385 12.51 38.02 1.60
C TRP A 385 13.62 39.06 1.43
N GLU A 386 13.34 40.16 0.73
CA GLU A 386 14.36 41.09 0.22
C GLU A 386 15.25 41.68 1.33
N ASP A 387 14.64 42.09 2.46
CA ASP A 387 15.36 42.64 3.61
C ASP A 387 16.27 41.61 4.28
N ALA A 388 15.82 40.37 4.38
CA ALA A 388 16.59 39.28 4.96
C ALA A 388 17.73 38.85 4.03
N PHE A 389 17.48 38.86 2.72
CA PHE A 389 18.48 38.56 1.70
C PHE A 389 19.58 39.62 1.66
N ALA A 390 19.25 40.90 1.85
CA ALA A 390 20.24 41.96 1.99
C ALA A 390 21.15 41.72 3.19
N LYS A 391 20.60 41.38 4.37
CA LYS A 391 21.40 41.02 5.55
C LYS A 391 22.25 39.77 5.33
N ALA A 392 21.71 38.76 4.65
CA ALA A 392 22.44 37.55 4.31
C ALA A 392 23.66 37.86 3.42
N LYS A 393 23.53 38.80 2.47
CA LYS A 393 24.66 39.26 1.64
C LYS A 393 25.72 40.01 2.44
N ASP A 394 25.31 40.89 3.34
CA ASP A 394 26.23 41.62 4.21
C ASP A 394 27.00 40.65 5.11
N PHE A 395 26.32 39.66 5.70
CA PHE A 395 26.95 38.62 6.51
C PHE A 395 27.88 37.73 5.68
N LEU A 396 27.45 37.29 4.49
CA LEU A 396 28.26 36.48 3.57
C LEU A 396 29.60 37.16 3.23
N ALA A 397 29.59 38.48 3.03
CA ALA A 397 30.78 39.24 2.68
C ALA A 397 31.86 39.25 3.78
N GLU A 398 31.50 38.91 5.02
CA GLU A 398 32.43 38.80 6.13
C GLU A 398 33.00 37.38 6.34
N LEU A 399 32.46 36.36 5.66
CA LEU A 399 32.86 34.97 5.85
C LEU A 399 34.11 34.59 5.04
N THR A 400 35.00 33.79 5.62
CA THR A 400 36.03 33.08 4.86
C THR A 400 35.44 31.91 4.08
N LEU A 401 36.19 31.35 3.12
CA LEU A 401 35.77 30.16 2.38
C LEU A 401 35.46 28.97 3.32
N GLU A 402 36.31 28.75 4.32
CA GLU A 402 36.13 27.66 5.30
C GLU A 402 34.87 27.88 6.15
N GLU A 403 34.60 29.11 6.57
CA GLU A 403 33.37 29.45 7.29
C GLU A 403 32.13 29.25 6.41
N LYS A 404 32.17 29.68 5.13
CA LYS A 404 31.09 29.42 4.16
C LYS A 404 30.80 27.94 4.00
N VAL A 405 31.84 27.11 3.85
CA VAL A 405 31.72 25.66 3.71
C VAL A 405 31.21 25.00 5.00
N ALA A 406 31.62 25.49 6.17
CA ALA A 406 31.13 25.01 7.46
C ALA A 406 29.64 25.33 7.68
N MET A 407 29.13 26.43 7.11
CA MET A 407 27.71 26.80 7.19
C MET A 407 26.78 25.90 6.36
N VAL A 408 27.33 25.15 5.41
CA VAL A 408 26.58 24.26 4.52
C VAL A 408 26.90 22.78 4.75
N THR A 409 27.82 22.47 5.68
CA THR A 409 28.21 21.10 6.02
C THR A 409 27.87 20.83 7.48
N GLY A 410 27.03 19.83 7.73
CA GLY A 410 26.69 19.38 9.07
C GLY A 410 27.90 18.97 9.90
N THR A 411 27.76 19.07 11.23
CA THR A 411 28.78 18.64 12.19
C THR A 411 28.13 17.96 13.39
N THR A 412 28.93 17.27 14.19
CA THR A 412 28.48 16.73 15.48
C THR A 412 28.17 17.88 16.44
N GLY A 413 26.99 17.85 17.06
CA GLY A 413 26.52 18.90 17.96
C GLY A 413 25.37 18.44 18.84
N PRO A 414 24.66 19.38 19.49
CA PRO A 414 23.61 19.10 20.47
C PRO A 414 22.28 18.63 19.86
N CYS A 415 22.16 18.60 18.54
CA CYS A 415 20.92 18.26 17.83
C CYS A 415 21.17 17.14 16.79
N PRO A 416 20.13 16.43 16.31
CA PRO A 416 20.27 15.42 15.26
C PRO A 416 21.04 15.91 14.03
N GLY A 417 20.84 17.18 13.66
CA GLY A 417 21.72 17.92 12.76
C GLY A 417 22.17 19.22 13.39
N ALA A 418 23.41 19.62 13.13
CA ALA A 418 23.96 20.89 13.61
C ALA A 418 24.83 21.55 12.54
N ILE A 419 24.72 22.87 12.41
CA ILE A 419 25.64 23.73 11.63
C ILE A 419 26.55 24.47 12.61
N ALA A 420 27.84 24.54 12.28
CA ALA A 420 28.85 25.12 13.15
C ALA A 420 28.61 26.61 13.46
N PRO A 421 28.93 27.08 14.69
CA PRO A 421 28.94 28.50 15.00
C PRO A 421 30.08 29.25 14.29
N VAL A 422 29.91 30.56 14.12
CA VAL A 422 30.94 31.50 13.65
C VAL A 422 31.07 32.59 14.70
N GLU A 423 31.89 32.34 15.73
CA GLU A 423 31.99 33.18 16.93
C GLU A 423 32.38 34.62 16.63
N ARG A 424 33.29 34.83 15.68
CA ARG A 424 33.75 36.18 15.28
C ARG A 424 32.61 37.07 14.80
N LEU A 425 31.56 36.46 14.24
CA LEU A 425 30.39 37.14 13.69
C LEU A 425 29.14 36.97 14.57
N ASN A 426 29.31 36.47 15.81
CA ASN A 426 28.22 36.23 16.76
C ASN A 426 27.09 35.33 16.21
N PHE A 427 27.44 34.37 15.35
CA PHE A 427 26.52 33.35 14.86
C PHE A 427 26.67 32.09 15.70
N THR A 428 25.60 31.64 16.33
CA THR A 428 25.62 30.53 17.30
C THR A 428 25.49 29.14 16.68
N GLY A 429 25.44 29.05 15.34
CA GLY A 429 25.13 27.81 14.63
C GLY A 429 23.62 27.61 14.46
N LEU A 430 23.24 26.50 13.82
CA LEU A 430 21.84 26.09 13.63
C LEU A 430 21.64 24.69 14.20
N CYS A 431 20.56 24.52 14.97
CA CYS A 431 20.07 23.25 15.48
C CYS A 431 18.89 22.76 14.63
N LEU A 432 19.03 21.56 14.07
CA LEU A 432 18.02 20.89 13.26
C LEU A 432 17.43 19.73 14.06
N GLN A 433 16.10 19.72 14.26
CA GLN A 433 15.40 18.77 15.12
C GLN A 433 14.24 18.08 14.41
N ASP A 434 14.15 16.76 14.61
CA ASP A 434 12.93 15.99 14.34
C ASP A 434 11.82 16.40 15.33
N GLY A 435 10.55 16.22 15.03
CA GLY A 435 9.96 15.64 13.83
C GLY A 435 8.49 16.06 13.63
N PRO A 436 7.70 15.31 12.84
CA PRO A 436 6.43 15.77 12.29
C PRO A 436 5.25 15.85 13.24
N LEU A 437 5.38 15.42 14.51
CA LEU A 437 4.31 15.50 15.52
C LEU A 437 4.78 15.96 16.91
N ALA A 438 6.07 16.18 17.10
CA ALA A 438 6.68 16.63 18.35
C ALA A 438 8.13 17.03 18.09
N ILE A 439 8.74 17.78 19.00
CA ILE A 439 10.20 17.77 19.11
C ILE A 439 10.64 16.41 19.68
N ARG A 440 11.22 15.56 18.82
CA ARG A 440 11.30 14.11 18.99
C ARG A 440 11.89 13.66 20.33
N GLN A 441 13.07 14.19 20.68
CA GLN A 441 13.83 13.78 21.86
C GLN A 441 13.98 14.92 22.89
N ALA A 442 12.87 15.56 23.28
CA ALA A 442 12.85 16.56 24.35
C ALA A 442 12.11 16.05 25.61
N VAL A 443 12.44 16.63 26.76
CA VAL A 443 11.66 16.49 28.00
C VAL A 443 10.76 17.70 28.20
N TYR A 444 9.66 17.50 28.92
CA TYR A 444 8.66 18.54 29.20
C TYR A 444 8.09 19.19 27.94
N ALA A 445 7.94 18.38 26.89
CA ALA A 445 7.34 18.71 25.60
C ALA A 445 6.07 17.87 25.40
N ASN A 446 5.21 18.30 24.49
CA ASN A 446 3.97 17.58 24.16
C ASN A 446 4.16 16.68 22.94
N VAL A 447 3.29 15.69 22.82
CA VAL A 447 3.19 14.81 21.67
C VAL A 447 1.81 14.97 21.03
N PHE A 448 1.78 15.58 19.85
CA PHE A 448 0.56 15.97 19.13
C PHE A 448 -0.01 14.81 18.29
N PRO A 449 -1.25 14.91 17.80
CA PRO A 449 -1.77 13.95 16.83
C PRO A 449 -0.87 13.90 15.57
N ALA A 450 -0.78 12.75 14.91
CA ALA A 450 0.00 12.59 13.69
C ALA A 450 -0.56 13.38 12.49
N GLY A 451 0.20 13.46 11.39
CA GLY A 451 -0.23 14.11 10.15
C GLY A 451 -1.56 13.54 9.64
N VAL A 452 -1.68 12.21 9.58
CA VAL A 452 -2.90 11.53 9.13
C VAL A 452 -4.12 11.83 10.03
N ASN A 453 -3.93 12.01 11.34
CA ASN A 453 -4.99 12.40 12.26
C ASN A 453 -5.52 13.79 11.93
N VAL A 454 -4.61 14.75 11.72
CA VAL A 454 -5.01 16.14 11.46
C VAL A 454 -5.59 16.27 10.06
N ALA A 455 -5.09 15.49 9.10
CA ALA A 455 -5.74 15.34 7.80
C ALA A 455 -7.19 14.84 7.92
N SER A 456 -7.44 13.93 8.86
CA SER A 456 -8.79 13.41 9.13
C SER A 456 -9.74 14.44 9.72
N THR A 457 -9.26 15.60 10.21
CA THR A 457 -10.12 16.70 10.65
C THR A 457 -10.73 17.49 9.50
N TRP A 458 -10.06 17.49 8.33
CA TRP A 458 -10.40 18.33 7.18
C TRP A 458 -10.59 19.81 7.55
N ASP A 459 -9.79 20.29 8.51
CA ASP A 459 -9.87 21.62 9.09
C ASP A 459 -8.54 22.35 8.91
N ARG A 460 -8.54 23.41 8.08
CA ARG A 460 -7.38 24.28 7.82
C ARG A 460 -6.77 24.82 9.10
N ASN A 461 -7.61 25.28 10.02
CA ASN A 461 -7.18 25.84 11.29
C ASN A 461 -6.57 24.78 12.20
N ALA A 462 -7.01 23.51 12.13
CA ALA A 462 -6.39 22.42 12.87
C ALA A 462 -4.95 22.15 12.41
N PHE A 463 -4.67 22.19 11.10
CA PHE A 463 -3.31 22.10 10.56
C PHE A 463 -2.43 23.25 11.05
N TYR A 464 -2.92 24.49 10.93
CA TYR A 464 -2.20 25.68 11.35
C TYR A 464 -1.89 25.66 12.85
N LYS A 465 -2.90 25.48 13.70
CA LYS A 465 -2.74 25.55 15.16
C LYS A 465 -1.84 24.46 15.70
N ARG A 466 -1.93 23.25 15.18
CA ARG A 466 -1.01 22.16 15.55
C ARG A 466 0.43 22.55 15.27
N SER A 467 0.67 23.05 14.08
CA SER A 467 2.01 23.44 13.61
C SER A 467 2.53 24.68 14.34
N GLU A 468 1.66 25.62 14.72
CA GLU A 468 1.97 26.76 15.60
C GLU A 468 2.43 26.30 16.98
N TYR A 469 1.69 25.39 17.63
CA TYR A 469 2.09 24.87 18.95
C TYR A 469 3.39 24.07 18.87
N MET A 470 3.54 23.20 17.88
CA MET A 470 4.80 22.48 17.66
C MET A 470 5.96 23.47 17.44
N GLY A 471 5.79 24.48 16.58
CA GLY A 471 6.80 25.50 16.32
C GLY A 471 7.23 26.25 17.58
N LYS A 472 6.28 26.59 18.48
CA LYS A 472 6.60 27.19 19.79
C LYS A 472 7.50 26.27 20.62
N GLU A 473 7.26 24.96 20.59
CA GLU A 473 8.09 24.00 21.31
C GLU A 473 9.49 23.84 20.70
N PHE A 474 9.59 23.75 19.36
CA PHE A 474 10.89 23.74 18.67
C PHE A 474 11.72 24.97 19.05
N LYS A 475 11.12 26.17 18.95
CA LYS A 475 11.80 27.42 19.28
C LYS A 475 12.25 27.46 20.74
N ALA A 476 11.36 27.13 21.66
CA ALA A 476 11.64 27.21 23.09
C ALA A 476 12.72 26.21 23.53
N LYS A 477 12.90 25.11 22.79
CA LYS A 477 13.99 24.14 22.98
C LYS A 477 15.26 24.48 22.20
N GLY A 478 15.30 25.63 21.52
CA GLY A 478 16.45 26.18 20.81
C GLY A 478 16.69 25.61 19.41
N ALA A 479 15.68 24.98 18.80
CA ALA A 479 15.78 24.46 17.44
C ALA A 479 15.38 25.50 16.40
N GLN A 480 16.35 25.96 15.60
CA GLN A 480 16.12 26.90 14.51
C GLN A 480 15.35 26.27 13.35
N ILE A 481 15.51 24.96 13.13
CA ILE A 481 14.96 24.25 11.98
C ILE A 481 14.18 23.02 12.46
N ALA A 482 12.90 22.96 12.11
CA ALA A 482 12.01 21.83 12.39
C ALA A 482 11.87 20.95 11.15
N LEU A 483 12.19 19.65 11.29
CA LEU A 483 12.21 18.69 10.18
C LEU A 483 10.81 18.16 9.84
N THR A 484 9.91 19.09 9.49
CA THR A 484 8.46 18.91 9.25
C THR A 484 7.93 20.15 8.51
N PRO A 485 6.81 20.09 7.75
CA PRO A 485 5.85 18.99 7.51
C PRO A 485 6.28 17.91 6.50
N VAL A 486 5.54 16.79 6.48
CA VAL A 486 5.75 15.66 5.56
C VAL A 486 4.66 15.62 4.48
N VAL A 487 5.07 15.56 3.22
CA VAL A 487 4.21 15.32 2.04
C VAL A 487 4.82 14.33 1.03
N GLY A 488 5.99 13.77 1.35
CA GLY A 488 6.62 12.63 0.68
C GLY A 488 7.13 11.64 1.74
N PRO A 489 6.47 10.49 1.96
CA PRO A 489 5.50 9.84 1.08
C PRO A 489 4.18 10.62 0.97
N LEU A 490 3.63 10.65 -0.24
CA LEU A 490 2.26 11.09 -0.48
C LEU A 490 1.27 9.99 -0.10
N GLY A 491 1.65 8.72 -0.28
CA GLY A 491 0.84 7.55 0.07
C GLY A 491 0.46 6.71 -1.14
N ARG A 492 1.41 6.53 -2.08
CA ARG A 492 1.23 5.68 -3.28
C ARG A 492 0.73 4.27 -2.93
N ASP A 493 1.26 3.69 -1.86
CA ASP A 493 0.93 2.34 -1.41
C ASP A 493 0.44 2.34 0.05
N PRO A 494 -0.69 1.68 0.38
CA PRO A 494 -1.25 1.65 1.73
C PRO A 494 -0.38 0.89 2.74
N TYR A 495 0.60 0.11 2.28
CA TYR A 495 1.55 -0.58 3.12
C TYR A 495 2.74 0.31 3.55
N GLY A 496 2.86 1.54 3.04
CA GLY A 496 3.98 2.44 3.35
C GLY A 496 4.20 2.65 4.85
N GLY A 497 5.45 2.48 5.32
CA GLY A 497 5.82 2.52 6.74
C GLY A 497 5.67 3.88 7.43
N ARG A 498 5.56 4.96 6.64
CA ARG A 498 5.58 6.35 7.13
C ARG A 498 4.48 7.24 6.58
N ASN A 499 3.48 6.68 5.90
CA ASN A 499 2.35 7.46 5.38
C ASN A 499 1.65 8.28 6.47
N TRP A 500 1.69 7.80 7.72
CA TRP A 500 1.12 8.46 8.88
C TRP A 500 1.78 9.79 9.28
N GLU A 501 3.06 9.99 8.93
CA GLU A 501 3.76 11.26 9.21
C GLU A 501 3.20 12.39 8.35
N GLY A 502 2.84 12.06 7.10
CA GLY A 502 2.19 12.94 6.16
C GLY A 502 0.67 12.90 6.29
N PHE A 503 -0.01 13.52 5.33
CA PHE A 503 -1.43 13.82 5.47
C PHE A 503 -2.33 12.83 4.73
N SER A 504 -2.23 12.78 3.40
CA SER A 504 -3.19 12.07 2.54
C SER A 504 -2.60 11.69 1.19
N PRO A 505 -2.97 10.54 0.60
CA PRO A 505 -2.72 10.21 -0.82
C PRO A 505 -3.53 11.05 -1.82
N ASP A 506 -3.99 12.23 -1.41
CA ASP A 506 -4.55 13.26 -2.28
C ASP A 506 -3.65 14.52 -2.30
N PRO A 507 -3.13 14.91 -3.48
CA PRO A 507 -2.30 16.10 -3.67
C PRO A 507 -2.92 17.41 -3.19
N TYR A 508 -4.24 17.59 -3.30
CA TYR A 508 -4.89 18.84 -2.90
C TYR A 508 -5.01 18.92 -1.38
N LEU A 509 -5.50 17.86 -0.72
CA LEU A 509 -5.57 17.80 0.76
C LEU A 509 -4.18 17.92 1.40
N SER A 510 -3.19 17.20 0.88
CA SER A 510 -1.80 17.33 1.32
C SER A 510 -1.20 18.72 1.02
N GLY A 511 -1.59 19.34 -0.09
CA GLY A 511 -1.20 20.71 -0.45
C GLY A 511 -1.78 21.77 0.49
N VAL A 512 -3.02 21.62 0.95
CA VAL A 512 -3.58 22.50 1.99
C VAL A 512 -2.91 22.23 3.33
N GLY A 513 -2.75 20.97 3.73
CA GLY A 513 -2.14 20.60 5.00
C GLY A 513 -0.71 21.11 5.17
N VAL A 514 0.09 21.10 4.10
CA VAL A 514 1.48 21.58 4.12
C VAL A 514 1.57 23.10 4.14
N GLU A 515 0.69 23.81 3.44
CA GLU A 515 0.64 25.28 3.42
C GLU A 515 0.34 25.83 4.82
N GLU A 516 -0.74 25.36 5.44
CA GLU A 516 -1.13 25.74 6.81
C GLU A 516 -0.05 25.37 7.85
N SER A 517 0.62 24.22 7.64
CA SER A 517 1.68 23.78 8.55
C SER A 517 2.95 24.63 8.45
N VAL A 518 3.34 25.04 7.23
CA VAL A 518 4.48 25.92 7.01
C VAL A 518 4.22 27.27 7.67
N TRP A 519 3.04 27.87 7.49
CA TRP A 519 2.69 29.12 8.16
C TRP A 519 2.72 28.99 9.68
N GLY A 520 2.09 27.95 10.25
CA GLY A 520 2.09 27.74 11.71
C GLY A 520 3.50 27.65 12.31
N ILE A 521 4.42 26.91 11.68
CA ILE A 521 5.81 26.78 12.16
C ILE A 521 6.60 28.09 12.01
N GLN A 522 6.44 28.78 10.87
CA GLN A 522 7.26 29.94 10.54
C GLN A 522 6.79 31.23 11.19
N ASP A 523 5.49 31.38 11.46
CA ASP A 523 4.92 32.55 12.15
C ASP A 523 5.49 32.73 13.56
N VAL A 524 5.98 31.64 14.17
CA VAL A 524 6.62 31.67 15.49
C VAL A 524 8.14 31.79 15.42
N GLY A 525 8.72 31.88 14.22
CA GLY A 525 10.15 32.12 13.97
C GLY A 525 11.01 30.85 13.88
N VAL A 526 10.42 29.69 13.53
CA VAL A 526 11.15 28.44 13.28
C VAL A 526 11.14 28.16 11.78
N GLN A 527 12.24 27.67 11.23
CA GLN A 527 12.30 27.29 9.81
C GLN A 527 11.57 25.96 9.62
N ALA A 528 10.58 25.92 8.73
CA ALA A 528 9.98 24.67 8.29
C ALA A 528 10.89 23.94 7.29
N THR A 529 10.90 22.60 7.35
CA THR A 529 11.56 21.74 6.37
C THR A 529 10.54 20.79 5.77
N THR A 530 10.04 21.13 4.59
CA THR A 530 9.09 20.27 3.88
C THR A 530 9.81 19.04 3.31
N LYS A 531 9.30 17.83 3.59
CA LYS A 531 10.00 16.58 3.26
C LYS A 531 9.08 15.43 2.81
N HIS A 532 9.58 14.40 2.13
CA HIS A 532 10.92 14.25 1.54
C HIS A 532 10.80 14.40 0.02
N PHE A 533 11.62 15.26 -0.57
CA PHE A 533 11.59 15.66 -1.97
C PHE A 533 12.50 14.75 -2.83
N ILE A 534 11.99 13.85 -3.66
CA ILE A 534 10.58 13.58 -3.98
C ILE A 534 10.41 12.13 -4.43
N GLY A 535 9.18 11.63 -4.41
CA GLY A 535 8.86 10.26 -4.80
C GLY A 535 9.34 9.21 -3.79
N ASN A 536 9.50 9.60 -2.52
CA ASN A 536 9.92 8.73 -1.43
C ASN A 536 8.72 7.91 -0.91
N GLU A 537 8.26 6.94 -1.71
CA GLU A 537 6.99 6.24 -1.49
C GLU A 537 7.11 4.85 -0.86
N GLN A 538 8.31 4.41 -0.48
CA GLN A 538 8.53 3.18 0.30
C GLN A 538 9.82 3.25 1.13
N ASP A 539 9.85 2.55 2.27
CA ASP A 539 11.04 2.48 3.12
C ASP A 539 12.00 1.35 2.72
N THR A 540 11.49 0.26 2.13
CA THR A 540 12.30 -0.88 1.68
C THR A 540 13.33 -0.43 0.63
N GLN A 541 14.61 -0.73 0.86
CA GLN A 541 15.74 -0.28 0.02
C GLN A 541 15.77 1.24 -0.23
N ARG A 542 15.34 2.05 0.75
CA ARG A 542 15.49 3.51 0.65
C ARG A 542 16.94 3.96 0.63
N ASN A 543 17.82 3.25 1.34
CA ASN A 543 19.27 3.47 1.39
C ASN A 543 20.04 2.35 0.67
N PRO A 544 21.28 2.61 0.23
CA PRO A 544 22.12 1.58 -0.37
C PRO A 544 22.40 0.43 0.61
N SER A 545 22.50 -0.79 0.08
CA SER A 545 22.87 -1.98 0.83
C SER A 545 24.14 -2.61 0.24
N THR A 546 24.68 -3.64 0.89
CA THR A 546 25.88 -4.34 0.41
C THR A 546 25.55 -5.80 0.19
N ALA A 547 25.75 -6.29 -1.03
CA ALA A 547 25.58 -7.69 -1.39
C ALA A 547 26.68 -8.56 -0.76
N ALA A 548 26.46 -9.89 -0.75
CA ALA A 548 27.38 -10.84 -0.13
C ALA A 548 28.80 -10.84 -0.74
N ASP A 549 28.95 -10.42 -2.00
CA ASP A 549 30.23 -10.32 -2.70
C ASP A 549 30.94 -8.97 -2.48
N GLY A 550 30.36 -8.07 -1.69
CA GLY A 550 30.86 -6.74 -1.41
C GLY A 550 30.37 -5.65 -2.38
N THR A 551 29.54 -6.01 -3.37
CA THR A 551 28.95 -5.02 -4.29
C THR A 551 27.98 -4.10 -3.55
N THR A 552 28.08 -2.79 -3.77
CA THR A 552 27.08 -1.84 -3.27
C THR A 552 25.84 -1.88 -4.15
N ILE A 553 24.71 -2.20 -3.56
CA ILE A 553 23.40 -2.18 -4.20
C ILE A 553 22.76 -0.83 -3.90
N MET A 554 22.42 -0.10 -4.94
CA MET A 554 21.93 1.27 -4.83
C MET A 554 20.53 1.31 -4.23
N SER A 555 20.11 2.48 -3.76
CA SER A 555 18.72 2.68 -3.32
C SER A 555 17.72 2.40 -4.43
N LEU A 556 16.48 2.14 -4.07
CA LEU A 556 15.36 2.10 -5.02
C LEU A 556 15.32 3.37 -5.88
N SER A 557 15.07 3.22 -7.18
CA SER A 557 14.72 4.32 -8.08
C SER A 557 13.21 4.41 -8.26
N SER A 558 12.61 5.52 -7.81
CA SER A 558 11.24 5.89 -8.15
C SER A 558 11.24 6.48 -9.55
N ASN A 559 10.63 5.77 -10.49
CA ASN A 559 10.63 6.14 -11.90
C ASN A 559 9.28 6.76 -12.23
N ILE A 560 9.27 8.08 -12.43
CA ILE A 560 8.07 8.92 -12.46
C ILE A 560 8.04 9.69 -13.78
N ASP A 561 6.92 9.59 -14.49
CA ASP A 561 6.66 10.41 -15.68
C ASP A 561 6.36 11.87 -15.32
N ASP A 562 6.51 12.73 -16.31
CA ASP A 562 6.45 14.18 -16.12
C ASP A 562 5.05 14.65 -15.68
N LYS A 563 3.97 14.10 -16.24
CA LYS A 563 2.60 14.49 -15.86
C LYS A 563 2.30 14.07 -14.42
N THR A 564 2.67 12.85 -14.07
CA THR A 564 2.49 12.29 -12.73
C THR A 564 3.29 13.07 -11.68
N MET A 565 4.52 13.48 -12.02
CA MET A 565 5.32 14.35 -11.17
C MET A 565 4.59 15.66 -10.85
N HIS A 566 4.11 16.39 -11.86
CA HIS A 566 3.50 17.72 -11.67
C HIS A 566 2.12 17.65 -11.00
N GLU A 567 1.27 16.71 -11.40
CA GLU A 567 -0.14 16.65 -10.95
C GLU A 567 -0.33 15.94 -9.61
N SER A 568 0.62 15.10 -9.20
CA SER A 568 0.53 14.37 -7.94
C SER A 568 1.60 14.76 -6.93
N TYR A 569 2.86 14.44 -7.21
CA TYR A 569 3.91 14.48 -6.20
C TYR A 569 4.47 15.89 -5.96
N LEU A 570 4.57 16.71 -7.01
CA LEU A 570 5.12 18.07 -6.93
C LEU A 570 4.09 19.07 -6.40
N TRP A 571 2.80 18.81 -6.59
CA TRP A 571 1.70 19.68 -6.17
C TRP A 571 1.79 20.15 -4.71
N PRO A 572 1.92 19.26 -3.70
CA PRO A 572 2.07 19.74 -2.32
C PRO A 572 3.38 20.50 -2.07
N PHE A 573 4.47 20.20 -2.79
CA PHE A 573 5.69 21.01 -2.70
C PHE A 573 5.51 22.40 -3.33
N ALA A 574 4.72 22.54 -4.40
CA ALA A 574 4.35 23.85 -4.93
C ALA A 574 3.60 24.69 -3.88
N ASN A 575 2.67 24.09 -3.14
CA ASN A 575 2.02 24.72 -1.97
C ASN A 575 3.03 25.10 -0.88
N ALA A 576 3.98 24.22 -0.55
CA ALA A 576 4.99 24.55 0.45
C ALA A 576 5.88 25.73 0.03
N VAL A 577 6.30 25.79 -1.24
CA VAL A 577 7.10 26.90 -1.75
C VAL A 577 6.29 28.20 -1.82
N HIS A 578 5.01 28.12 -2.22
CA HIS A 578 4.08 29.26 -2.17
C HIS A 578 3.88 29.79 -0.76
N ALA A 579 3.73 28.90 0.22
CA ALA A 579 3.65 29.25 1.65
C ALA A 579 4.96 29.83 2.21
N GLY A 580 6.05 29.80 1.43
CA GLY A 580 7.35 30.32 1.82
C GLY A 580 8.13 29.36 2.71
N THR A 581 8.05 28.05 2.50
CA THR A 581 8.86 27.09 3.27
C THR A 581 10.34 27.47 3.23
N ALA A 582 10.99 27.52 4.40
CA ALA A 582 12.39 27.93 4.54
C ALA A 582 13.36 26.92 3.92
N SER A 583 13.01 25.64 4.00
CA SER A 583 13.86 24.55 3.52
C SER A 583 13.07 23.37 2.98
N VAL A 584 13.71 22.61 2.09
CA VAL A 584 13.21 21.35 1.56
C VAL A 584 14.24 20.26 1.81
N MET A 585 13.81 19.09 2.27
CA MET A 585 14.72 17.94 2.45
C MET A 585 14.64 17.02 1.25
N CYS A 586 15.74 16.81 0.53
CA CYS A 586 15.80 15.84 -0.56
C CYS A 586 15.81 14.40 -0.03
N SER A 587 15.16 13.49 -0.75
CA SER A 587 14.89 12.13 -0.31
C SER A 587 16.04 11.15 -0.54
N TYR A 588 15.97 9.99 0.12
CA TYR A 588 16.92 8.89 -0.01
C TYR A 588 16.89 8.18 -1.37
N ASN A 589 15.68 7.98 -1.92
CA ASN A 589 15.50 7.23 -3.16
C ASN A 589 16.19 7.91 -4.35
N ARG A 590 16.48 7.12 -5.38
CA ARG A 590 16.77 7.66 -6.70
C ARG A 590 15.47 8.07 -7.38
N ILE A 591 15.56 9.03 -8.30
CA ILE A 591 14.49 9.46 -9.19
C ILE A 591 15.02 9.33 -10.61
N ASN A 592 14.38 8.49 -11.41
CA ASN A 592 14.80 8.18 -12.78
C ASN A 592 16.32 7.88 -12.88
N GLY A 593 16.82 7.02 -11.99
CA GLY A 593 18.23 6.58 -11.96
C GLY A 593 19.22 7.50 -11.22
N SER A 594 18.83 8.73 -10.80
CA SER A 594 19.70 9.66 -10.08
C SER A 594 19.21 9.94 -8.66
N TYR A 595 20.08 9.88 -7.65
CA TYR A 595 19.73 10.11 -6.24
C TYR A 595 19.00 11.43 -6.01
N GLY A 596 17.99 11.45 -5.13
CA GLY A 596 17.20 12.65 -4.84
C GLY A 596 18.04 13.86 -4.47
N CYS A 597 19.07 13.67 -3.64
CA CYS A 597 20.01 14.74 -3.26
C CYS A 597 21.11 15.06 -4.29
N GLN A 598 21.09 14.42 -5.46
CA GLN A 598 22.00 14.66 -6.58
C GLN A 598 21.24 14.85 -7.92
N ASN A 599 19.91 14.91 -7.89
CA ASN A 599 19.12 14.96 -9.11
C ASN A 599 18.90 16.42 -9.54
N SER A 600 19.67 16.87 -10.54
CA SER A 600 19.59 18.26 -11.01
C SER A 600 18.26 18.59 -11.71
N LYS A 601 17.57 17.63 -12.36
CA LYS A 601 16.23 17.89 -12.91
C LYS A 601 15.24 18.22 -11.81
N THR A 602 15.21 17.48 -10.71
CA THR A 602 14.25 17.75 -9.63
C THR A 602 14.66 18.97 -8.80
N LEU A 603 15.93 19.11 -8.42
CA LEU A 603 16.40 20.19 -7.55
C LEU A 603 16.57 21.53 -8.30
N ASN A 604 17.34 21.55 -9.39
CA ASN A 604 17.57 22.78 -10.15
C ASN A 604 16.39 23.10 -11.08
N GLY A 605 15.88 22.09 -11.78
CA GLY A 605 14.77 22.26 -12.73
C GLY A 605 13.44 22.53 -12.03
N LEU A 606 12.85 21.51 -11.41
CA LEU A 606 11.50 21.61 -10.84
C LEU A 606 11.47 22.56 -9.62
N LEU A 607 12.30 22.33 -8.60
CA LEU A 607 12.20 23.08 -7.36
C LEU A 607 12.71 24.52 -7.49
N LYS A 608 13.95 24.72 -7.93
CA LYS A 608 14.58 26.06 -7.92
C LYS A 608 14.27 26.91 -9.14
N THR A 609 13.93 26.33 -10.30
CA THR A 609 13.57 27.11 -11.51
C THR A 609 12.07 27.22 -11.67
N GLU A 610 11.36 26.10 -11.78
CA GLU A 610 9.92 26.11 -12.07
C GLU A 610 9.10 26.62 -10.90
N LEU A 611 9.32 26.09 -9.68
CA LEU A 611 8.66 26.57 -8.47
C LEU A 611 9.33 27.82 -7.88
N ASN A 612 10.46 28.26 -8.44
CA ASN A 612 11.25 29.40 -7.98
C ASN A 612 11.52 29.41 -6.47
N PHE A 613 11.94 28.25 -5.93
CA PHE A 613 12.25 28.10 -4.52
C PHE A 613 13.48 28.94 -4.10
N GLN A 614 13.29 29.82 -3.10
CA GLN A 614 14.32 30.76 -2.62
C GLN A 614 15.12 30.25 -1.41
N GLY A 615 14.58 29.29 -0.66
CA GLY A 615 15.23 28.68 0.50
C GLY A 615 16.35 27.71 0.12
N PHE A 616 16.75 26.87 1.07
CA PHE A 616 17.82 25.88 0.88
C PHE A 616 17.32 24.44 0.81
N VAL A 617 17.97 23.63 0.01
CA VAL A 617 17.77 22.18 0.00
C VAL A 617 18.77 21.54 0.95
N MET A 618 18.27 20.78 1.93
CA MET A 618 19.10 19.95 2.79
C MET A 618 18.98 18.48 2.43
N SER A 619 20.01 17.69 2.73
CA SER A 619 19.93 16.23 2.57
C SER A 619 19.18 15.59 3.72
N ASP A 620 18.47 14.50 3.42
CA ASP A 620 18.16 13.51 4.44
C ASP A 620 19.47 12.84 4.93
N TRP A 621 19.44 12.25 6.13
CA TRP A 621 20.62 11.77 6.84
C TRP A 621 21.21 10.53 6.18
N GLY A 622 22.29 10.72 5.41
CA GLY A 622 22.96 9.64 4.66
C GLY A 622 22.54 9.56 3.18
N ALA A 623 21.71 10.49 2.70
CA ALA A 623 21.30 10.58 1.30
C ALA A 623 22.35 11.24 0.37
N VAL A 624 23.47 11.72 0.92
CA VAL A 624 24.58 12.30 0.14
C VAL A 624 25.52 11.18 -0.29
N HIS A 625 25.67 10.98 -1.60
CA HIS A 625 26.49 9.90 -2.18
C HIS A 625 27.67 10.40 -3.03
N SER A 626 27.86 11.71 -3.15
CA SER A 626 29.00 12.31 -3.86
C SER A 626 29.29 13.76 -3.43
N GLY A 627 30.47 14.28 -3.79
CA GLY A 627 30.91 15.65 -3.50
C GLY A 627 30.41 16.67 -4.53
N VAL A 628 31.22 16.96 -5.56
CA VAL A 628 30.94 18.01 -6.57
C VAL A 628 29.55 17.86 -7.20
N ALA A 629 29.15 16.65 -7.57
CA ALA A 629 27.88 16.45 -8.27
C ALA A 629 26.65 16.79 -7.40
N THR A 630 26.69 16.60 -6.08
CA THR A 630 25.56 17.03 -5.22
C THR A 630 25.50 18.56 -5.10
N ILE A 631 26.66 19.22 -4.99
CA ILE A 631 26.76 20.69 -4.93
C ILE A 631 26.23 21.33 -6.23
N GLU A 632 26.66 20.85 -7.39
CA GLU A 632 26.24 21.38 -8.69
C GLU A 632 24.76 21.06 -9.01
N SER A 633 24.27 19.89 -8.59
CA SER A 633 22.88 19.47 -8.80
C SER A 633 21.87 20.24 -7.96
N GLY A 634 22.31 21.10 -7.03
CA GLY A 634 21.43 22.00 -6.30
C GLY A 634 21.20 21.69 -4.83
N LEU A 635 21.93 20.73 -4.24
CA LEU A 635 21.95 20.56 -2.79
C LEU A 635 22.66 21.76 -2.14
N ASP A 636 22.11 22.27 -1.03
CA ASP A 636 22.64 23.46 -0.34
C ASP A 636 23.16 23.16 1.07
N MET A 637 22.72 22.07 1.70
CA MET A 637 23.18 21.66 3.03
C MET A 637 23.33 20.13 3.13
N ASN A 638 24.53 19.67 3.46
CA ASN A 638 24.82 18.24 3.69
C ASN A 638 24.63 17.90 5.18
N MET A 639 23.67 17.02 5.47
CA MET A 639 23.40 16.47 6.80
C MET A 639 23.58 14.95 6.84
N PRO A 640 24.19 14.39 7.91
CA PRO A 640 24.77 15.08 9.08
C PRO A 640 26.18 15.65 8.83
N GLY A 641 26.61 15.76 7.57
CA GLY A 641 27.94 16.21 7.17
C GLY A 641 28.88 15.06 6.88
N GLY A 642 29.07 14.14 7.84
CA GLY A 642 29.88 12.93 7.66
C GLY A 642 29.18 11.85 6.83
N ILE A 643 29.96 10.99 6.16
CA ILE A 643 29.47 9.80 5.44
C ILE A 643 28.82 8.78 6.41
N SER A 644 29.31 8.68 7.65
CA SER A 644 28.76 7.85 8.70
C SER A 644 27.78 8.64 9.57
N PHE A 645 26.65 8.01 9.90
CA PHE A 645 25.62 8.59 10.75
C PHE A 645 26.03 8.62 12.25
N SER A 646 26.67 7.54 12.71
CA SER A 646 26.88 7.27 14.15
C SER A 646 28.27 7.63 14.66
N THR A 647 29.26 7.79 13.79
CA THR A 647 30.66 8.05 14.15
C THR A 647 31.23 9.22 13.35
N PRO A 648 32.18 9.98 13.91
CA PRO A 648 32.95 10.93 13.12
C PRO A 648 33.60 10.22 11.93
N SER A 649 33.38 10.73 10.72
CA SER A 649 33.89 10.15 9.48
C SER A 649 34.24 11.27 8.49
N PRO A 650 35.03 10.97 7.44
CA PRO A 650 35.19 11.88 6.32
C PRO A 650 33.83 12.33 5.76
N SER A 651 33.82 13.50 5.14
CA SER A 651 32.66 14.09 4.48
C SER A 651 32.88 14.10 2.96
N TYR A 652 31.80 13.96 2.18
CA TYR A 652 31.84 14.30 0.76
C TYR A 652 32.07 15.81 0.53
N TRP A 653 31.72 16.64 1.53
CA TRP A 653 31.87 18.09 1.54
C TRP A 653 32.96 18.49 2.56
N GLY A 654 32.76 19.54 3.36
CA GLY A 654 33.76 20.02 4.31
C GLY A 654 35.07 20.39 3.60
N GLU A 655 36.20 19.85 4.08
CA GLU A 655 37.52 20.07 3.47
C GLU A 655 37.55 19.74 1.96
N ASN A 656 36.78 18.75 1.50
CA ASN A 656 36.68 18.41 0.09
C ASN A 656 36.00 19.51 -0.74
N ALA A 657 34.98 20.19 -0.20
CA ALA A 657 34.33 21.32 -0.87
C ALA A 657 35.27 22.54 -0.90
N THR A 658 35.98 22.82 0.19
CA THR A 658 37.02 23.87 0.24
C THR A 658 38.11 23.64 -0.80
N SER A 659 38.57 22.39 -0.92
CA SER A 659 39.56 21.97 -1.91
C SER A 659 39.04 22.11 -3.34
N ALA A 660 37.78 21.73 -3.58
CA ALA A 660 37.13 21.86 -4.89
C ALA A 660 36.97 23.32 -5.34
N VAL A 661 36.77 24.25 -4.41
CA VAL A 661 36.78 25.69 -4.73
C VAL A 661 38.20 26.18 -4.99
N THR A 662 39.14 25.86 -4.09
CA THR A 662 40.54 26.30 -4.18
C THR A 662 41.23 25.82 -5.46
N ASN A 663 40.90 24.62 -5.93
CA ASN A 663 41.45 24.06 -7.17
C ASN A 663 40.66 24.43 -8.43
N GLY A 664 39.56 25.19 -8.30
CA GLY A 664 38.75 25.69 -9.42
C GLY A 664 37.73 24.71 -10.00
N THR A 665 37.47 23.57 -9.35
CA THR A 665 36.44 22.62 -9.78
C THR A 665 35.03 23.16 -9.54
N ILE A 666 34.81 23.86 -8.43
CA ILE A 666 33.54 24.51 -8.10
C ILE A 666 33.79 26.02 -7.98
N PRO A 667 32.99 26.90 -8.62
CA PRO A 667 33.12 28.32 -8.38
C PRO A 667 32.68 28.67 -6.96
N GLU A 668 33.43 29.54 -6.26
CA GLU A 668 33.06 30.01 -4.91
C GLU A 668 31.65 30.61 -4.87
N SER A 669 31.21 31.24 -5.95
CA SER A 669 29.86 31.80 -6.09
C SER A 669 28.74 30.76 -5.95
N ARG A 670 29.01 29.47 -6.19
CA ARG A 670 28.03 28.40 -5.92
C ARG A 670 27.89 28.17 -4.41
N ILE A 671 28.99 28.17 -3.66
CA ILE A 671 28.96 28.08 -2.19
C ILE A 671 28.31 29.34 -1.60
N ASP A 672 28.60 30.52 -2.15
CA ASP A 672 27.94 31.78 -1.77
C ASP A 672 26.42 31.67 -1.88
N ASP A 673 25.90 31.13 -2.98
CA ASP A 673 24.45 30.91 -3.16
C ASP A 673 23.86 29.96 -2.09
N MET A 674 24.56 28.87 -1.78
CA MET A 674 24.14 27.92 -0.73
C MET A 674 24.05 28.63 0.63
N VAL A 675 25.06 29.41 0.98
CA VAL A 675 25.08 30.18 2.23
C VAL A 675 23.99 31.24 2.26
N LEU A 676 23.74 31.95 1.15
CA LEU A 676 22.64 32.91 1.06
C LEU A 676 21.29 32.24 1.28
N ARG A 677 21.08 31.05 0.68
CA ARG A 677 19.85 30.26 0.87
C ARG A 677 19.65 29.81 2.30
N VAL A 678 20.73 29.52 3.05
CA VAL A 678 20.67 29.17 4.49
C VAL A 678 20.45 30.38 5.38
N LEU A 679 21.12 31.50 5.09
CA LEU A 679 21.07 32.69 5.94
C LEU A 679 19.83 33.56 5.74
N THR A 680 19.25 33.55 4.53
CA THR A 680 18.04 34.33 4.25
C THR A 680 16.88 33.96 5.18
N PRO A 681 16.47 32.67 5.30
CA PRO A 681 15.41 32.30 6.23
C PRO A 681 15.79 32.53 7.70
N TYR A 682 17.07 32.38 8.07
CA TYR A 682 17.57 32.72 9.41
C TYR A 682 17.27 34.19 9.78
N PHE A 683 17.58 35.13 8.89
CA PHE A 683 17.28 36.55 9.09
C PHE A 683 15.79 36.89 8.92
N HIS A 684 15.10 36.22 7.99
CA HIS A 684 13.69 36.46 7.72
C HIS A 684 12.82 36.15 8.94
N LEU A 685 13.12 35.04 9.62
CA LEU A 685 12.40 34.55 10.79
C LEU A 685 12.92 35.13 12.11
N GLY A 686 13.83 36.11 12.03
CA GLY A 686 14.36 36.83 13.19
C GLY A 686 15.20 35.97 14.14
N GLN A 687 15.84 34.91 13.62
CA GLN A 687 16.65 33.99 14.43
C GLN A 687 18.01 34.59 14.83
N ASP A 688 18.35 35.76 14.29
CA ASP A 688 19.49 36.60 14.67
C ASP A 688 19.30 37.35 15.99
N LYS A 689 18.10 37.34 16.57
CA LYS A 689 17.73 38.17 17.72
C LYS A 689 17.18 37.33 18.85
N ASP A 690 17.91 37.31 19.97
CA ASP A 690 17.45 36.72 21.23
C ASP A 690 16.88 35.29 21.08
N TYR A 691 17.42 34.49 20.16
CA TYR A 691 16.95 33.14 19.94
C TYR A 691 17.35 32.23 21.11
N PRO A 692 16.45 31.34 21.60
CA PRO A 692 16.77 30.48 22.74
C PRO A 692 17.98 29.57 22.47
N LYS A 693 18.78 29.33 23.51
CA LYS A 693 19.84 28.32 23.48
C LYS A 693 19.22 26.93 23.35
N VAL A 694 20.02 25.97 22.88
CA VAL A 694 19.58 24.57 22.86
C VAL A 694 19.37 24.06 24.28
N ASP A 695 18.22 23.45 24.55
CA ASP A 695 17.86 22.89 25.86
C ASP A 695 18.87 21.81 26.31
N ALA A 696 19.28 21.87 27.59
CA ALA A 696 20.33 21.03 28.16
C ALA A 696 20.03 19.52 28.06
N TYR A 697 18.78 19.13 28.32
CA TYR A 697 18.40 17.72 28.28
C TYR A 697 18.16 17.26 26.85
N SER A 698 17.60 18.10 25.98
CA SER A 698 17.53 17.79 24.54
C SER A 698 18.93 17.54 23.97
N ALA A 699 19.92 18.38 24.32
CA ALA A 699 21.31 18.18 23.89
C ALA A 699 21.87 16.81 24.32
N THR A 700 21.55 16.38 25.54
CA THR A 700 21.99 15.10 26.10
C THR A 700 21.27 13.90 25.45
N LEU A 701 19.98 14.03 25.16
CA LEU A 701 19.13 12.94 24.66
C LEU A 701 19.39 12.58 23.20
N ASN A 702 19.86 13.53 22.39
CA ASN A 702 20.17 13.32 20.97
C ASN A 702 21.45 12.48 20.72
N GLY A 703 22.04 11.90 21.77
CA GLY A 703 22.96 10.76 21.68
C GLY A 703 24.39 11.07 21.25
N LYS A 704 24.74 12.34 21.00
CA LYS A 704 26.11 12.77 20.70
C LYS A 704 26.73 13.35 21.97
N ALA A 705 27.63 12.60 22.62
CA ALA A 705 28.33 13.10 23.80
C ALA A 705 29.07 14.41 23.47
N ALA A 706 29.03 15.39 24.37
CA ALA A 706 29.65 16.70 24.16
C ALA A 706 31.14 16.61 23.79
N SER A 707 31.85 15.57 24.28
CA SER A 707 33.23 15.26 23.91
C SER A 707 33.46 14.91 22.42
N THR A 708 32.39 14.71 21.65
CA THR A 708 32.44 14.38 20.22
C THR A 708 32.15 15.59 19.33
N TRP A 709 31.76 16.73 19.90
CA TRP A 709 31.46 17.94 19.16
C TRP A 709 32.77 18.62 18.72
N LEU A 710 32.79 19.11 17.48
CA LEU A 710 33.97 19.80 16.94
C LEU A 710 34.00 21.29 17.29
N TYR A 711 32.88 21.84 17.74
CA TYR A 711 32.69 23.25 18.01
C TYR A 711 32.00 23.44 19.35
N ASP A 712 32.21 24.60 19.97
CA ASP A 712 31.56 24.99 21.21
C ASP A 712 30.15 25.54 20.91
N PHE A 713 29.14 24.69 21.10
CA PHE A 713 27.74 25.07 20.93
C PHE A 713 27.19 25.73 22.19
N GLN A 714 26.32 26.73 22.01
CA GLN A 714 25.59 27.34 23.11
C GLN A 714 24.42 26.44 23.55
N VAL A 715 24.64 25.74 24.66
CA VAL A 715 23.65 24.90 25.33
C VAL A 715 23.25 25.57 26.64
N GLY A 716 21.96 25.56 26.96
CA GLY A 716 21.45 26.07 28.23
C GLY A 716 21.90 25.22 29.43
N THR A 717 21.68 25.73 30.64
CA THR A 717 21.87 24.96 31.88
C THR A 717 20.61 24.17 32.24
N GLU A 718 20.71 23.24 33.20
CA GLU A 718 19.55 22.50 33.68
C GLU A 718 18.49 23.41 34.33
N GLU A 719 18.91 24.56 34.90
CA GLU A 719 18.00 25.58 35.44
C GLU A 719 17.28 26.42 34.37
N GLU A 720 17.78 26.43 33.14
CA GLU A 720 17.19 27.11 31.98
C GLU A 720 16.18 26.21 31.22
N VAL A 721 16.03 24.94 31.61
CA VAL A 721 15.10 23.99 30.97
C VAL A 721 13.65 24.45 31.15
N VAL A 722 12.92 24.53 30.05
CA VAL A 722 11.53 24.98 30.00
C VAL A 722 10.53 23.82 29.99
N ASP A 723 9.43 23.96 30.74
CA ASP A 723 8.26 23.09 30.64
C ASP A 723 7.22 23.74 29.72
N LEU A 724 6.90 23.06 28.62
CA LEU A 724 6.03 23.56 27.55
C LEU A 724 4.65 22.93 27.61
N ARG A 725 4.40 22.08 28.60
CA ARG A 725 3.10 21.46 28.84
C ARG A 725 2.20 22.49 29.52
N SER A 726 1.03 22.70 28.94
CA SER A 726 0.03 23.63 29.46
C SER A 726 -1.35 23.03 29.31
N GLU A 727 -2.29 23.48 30.13
CA GLU A 727 -3.70 23.07 30.02
C GLU A 727 -4.27 23.41 28.64
N GLU A 728 -3.91 24.57 28.08
CA GLU A 728 -4.31 25.01 26.74
C GLU A 728 -3.82 24.05 25.65
N THR A 729 -2.53 23.70 25.65
CA THR A 729 -1.96 22.77 24.67
C THR A 729 -2.52 21.35 24.83
N THR A 730 -2.71 20.89 26.07
CA THR A 730 -3.36 19.60 26.36
C THR A 730 -4.80 19.57 25.85
N GLN A 731 -5.58 20.64 26.09
CA GLN A 731 -6.94 20.75 25.59
C GLN A 731 -6.97 20.75 24.05
N PHE A 732 -6.07 21.49 23.40
CA PHE A 732 -5.95 21.47 21.94
C PHE A 732 -5.65 20.06 21.40
N ILE A 733 -4.70 19.33 22.01
CA ILE A 733 -4.36 17.96 21.58
C ILE A 733 -5.58 17.05 21.70
N ARG A 734 -6.32 17.12 22.81
CA ARG A 734 -7.54 16.35 23.02
C ARG A 734 -8.63 16.68 22.00
N GLU A 735 -8.90 17.97 21.78
CA GLU A 735 -9.91 18.44 20.82
C GLU A 735 -9.54 18.08 19.38
N SER A 736 -8.28 18.28 18.99
CA SER A 736 -7.78 17.93 17.66
C SER A 736 -7.88 16.42 17.41
N ALA A 737 -7.48 15.59 18.39
CA ALA A 737 -7.63 14.14 18.31
C ALA A 737 -9.10 13.68 18.22
N ALA A 738 -10.00 14.31 18.99
CA ALA A 738 -11.43 13.99 18.95
C ALA A 738 -12.06 14.39 17.61
N ASN A 739 -11.74 15.58 17.09
CA ASN A 739 -12.23 16.07 15.79
C ASN A 739 -11.69 15.24 14.61
N GLY A 740 -10.49 14.66 14.74
CA GLY A 740 -9.89 13.76 13.75
C GLY A 740 -10.33 12.30 13.88
N THR A 741 -11.12 11.94 14.91
CA THR A 741 -11.63 10.58 15.11
C THR A 741 -12.78 10.30 14.13
N ILE A 742 -12.66 9.21 13.36
CA ILE A 742 -13.58 8.88 12.28
C ILE A 742 -14.54 7.78 12.72
N LEU A 743 -15.85 8.06 12.67
CA LEU A 743 -16.89 7.05 12.86
C LEU A 743 -17.22 6.38 11.52
N LEU A 744 -16.82 5.12 11.35
CA LEU A 744 -16.97 4.38 10.08
C LEU A 744 -18.28 3.57 10.02
N LYS A 745 -18.77 3.14 11.18
CA LYS A 745 -20.02 2.38 11.30
C LYS A 745 -20.70 2.79 12.61
N ASN A 746 -22.02 2.94 12.57
CA ASN A 746 -22.86 3.06 13.76
C ASN A 746 -24.27 2.54 13.45
N THR A 747 -24.61 1.37 13.97
CA THR A 747 -25.91 0.72 13.78
C THR A 747 -26.66 0.66 15.10
N HIS A 748 -28.00 0.66 15.02
CA HIS A 748 -28.90 0.56 16.17
C HIS A 748 -28.72 1.67 17.24
N GLY A 749 -28.08 2.79 16.88
CA GLY A 749 -27.78 3.87 17.82
C GLY A 749 -26.81 3.45 18.93
N ALA A 750 -25.88 2.53 18.63
CA ALA A 750 -24.91 2.02 19.61
C ALA A 750 -24.03 3.12 20.20
N LEU A 751 -23.68 4.13 19.39
CA LEU A 751 -23.04 5.35 19.83
C LEU A 751 -23.93 6.58 19.55
N PRO A 752 -23.88 7.63 20.40
CA PRO A 752 -23.06 7.74 21.60
C PRO A 752 -23.62 6.95 22.79
N LEU A 753 -22.73 6.49 23.68
CA LEU A 753 -23.07 5.79 24.91
C LEU A 753 -23.86 6.67 25.88
N LYS A 754 -24.85 6.07 26.55
CA LYS A 754 -25.78 6.75 27.49
C LYS A 754 -25.63 6.21 28.92
N ALA A 755 -24.39 6.15 29.42
CA ALA A 755 -24.05 5.56 30.73
C ALA A 755 -24.51 4.08 30.87
N PRO A 756 -23.99 3.16 30.04
CA PRO A 756 -24.28 1.73 30.14
C PRO A 756 -23.96 1.20 31.55
N LYS A 757 -24.74 0.25 32.07
CA LYS A 757 -24.55 -0.27 33.42
C LYS A 757 -23.37 -1.23 33.51
N ASN A 758 -23.03 -1.92 32.43
CA ASN A 758 -21.93 -2.85 32.34
C ASN A 758 -21.10 -2.64 31.07
N VAL A 759 -19.83 -2.29 31.22
CA VAL A 759 -18.89 -2.00 30.12
C VAL A 759 -17.77 -3.04 30.11
N GLY A 760 -17.57 -3.69 28.97
CA GLY A 760 -16.44 -4.58 28.73
C GLY A 760 -15.37 -3.88 27.88
N VAL A 761 -14.10 -3.93 28.28
CA VAL A 761 -12.97 -3.42 27.50
C VAL A 761 -12.05 -4.58 27.11
N PHE A 762 -11.78 -4.72 25.81
CA PHE A 762 -11.05 -5.85 25.26
C PHE A 762 -9.88 -5.41 24.39
N GLY A 763 -8.77 -6.13 24.46
CA GLY A 763 -7.62 -6.00 23.57
C GLY A 763 -6.49 -5.11 24.09
N SER A 764 -5.26 -5.44 23.68
CA SER A 764 -4.04 -4.84 24.24
C SER A 764 -3.87 -3.35 23.93
N ALA A 765 -4.48 -2.86 22.85
CA ALA A 765 -4.40 -1.45 22.46
C ALA A 765 -5.17 -0.50 23.40
N ALA A 766 -5.91 -1.03 24.39
CA ALA A 766 -6.49 -0.22 25.47
C ALA A 766 -5.53 0.01 26.64
N SER A 767 -4.42 -0.75 26.71
CA SER A 767 -3.56 -0.86 27.90
C SER A 767 -2.42 0.15 27.95
N GLU A 768 -1.69 0.12 29.08
CA GLU A 768 -0.47 0.89 29.34
C GLU A 768 0.73 0.40 28.50
N TYR A 769 1.73 1.26 28.38
CA TYR A 769 3.03 0.89 27.81
C TYR A 769 3.83 0.04 28.79
N ALA A 770 3.77 -1.29 28.64
CA ALA A 770 4.45 -2.23 29.54
C ALA A 770 5.97 -2.01 29.65
N GLU A 771 6.61 -1.53 28.58
CA GLU A 771 8.06 -1.26 28.51
C GLU A 771 8.40 0.24 28.74
N GLY A 772 7.40 1.04 29.10
CA GLY A 772 7.54 2.47 29.36
C GLY A 772 7.45 3.37 28.12
N LEU A 773 7.26 4.66 28.39
CA LEU A 773 6.95 5.70 27.40
C LEU A 773 8.12 6.06 26.46
N TYR A 774 9.34 5.64 26.79
CA TYR A 774 10.54 5.93 26.00
C TYR A 774 10.83 4.88 24.91
N SER A 775 10.14 3.73 24.94
CA SER A 775 10.36 2.61 24.01
C SER A 775 10.12 2.95 22.53
N LEU A 776 9.44 4.07 22.24
CA LEU A 776 9.08 4.50 20.89
C LEU A 776 10.22 5.14 20.11
N ILE A 777 11.30 5.52 20.79
CA ILE A 777 12.44 6.22 20.18
C ILE A 777 13.50 5.20 19.76
N GLY A 778 13.82 5.18 18.47
CA GLY A 778 14.85 4.29 17.90
C GLY A 778 16.19 4.34 18.64
N GLY A 779 16.82 3.18 18.84
CA GLY A 779 18.02 3.02 19.66
C GLY A 779 17.75 2.49 21.08
N SER A 780 16.49 2.31 21.44
CA SER A 780 16.07 1.55 22.62
C SER A 780 16.58 0.09 22.55
N PRO A 781 17.12 -0.50 23.64
CA PRO A 781 17.47 -1.92 23.71
C PRO A 781 16.23 -2.84 23.74
N PHE A 782 15.03 -2.25 23.84
CA PHE A 782 13.75 -2.96 23.80
C PHE A 782 13.38 -3.30 22.34
N LYS A 783 12.86 -4.52 22.13
CA LYS A 783 12.68 -5.19 20.82
C LYS A 783 11.78 -4.42 19.84
N PRO A 784 11.76 -4.79 18.53
CA PRO A 784 10.71 -4.32 17.63
C PRO A 784 9.31 -4.58 18.21
N TYR A 785 8.43 -3.61 18.01
CA TYR A 785 7.07 -3.49 18.55
C TYR A 785 6.30 -4.83 18.57
N ASP A 786 5.74 -5.23 19.73
CA ASP A 786 5.04 -6.51 19.89
C ASP A 786 3.58 -6.38 20.40
N SER A 787 2.94 -7.53 20.63
CA SER A 787 1.54 -7.62 21.08
C SER A 787 1.30 -6.97 22.45
N LYS A 788 2.35 -6.85 23.28
CA LYS A 788 2.30 -6.38 24.68
C LYS A 788 2.47 -4.88 24.82
N GLN A 789 2.79 -4.16 23.74
CA GLN A 789 2.70 -2.71 23.76
C GLN A 789 1.24 -2.28 23.92
N GLY A 790 1.00 -1.25 24.71
CA GLY A 790 -0.34 -0.76 24.99
C GLY A 790 -0.97 -0.01 23.82
N THR A 791 -1.63 1.10 24.13
CA THR A 791 -2.17 2.02 23.14
C THR A 791 -1.11 2.49 22.12
N LEU A 792 -1.54 2.81 20.90
CA LEU A 792 -0.69 3.43 19.88
C LEU A 792 -1.06 4.90 19.74
N ALA A 793 -0.38 5.76 20.50
CA ALA A 793 -0.52 7.21 20.39
C ALA A 793 0.35 7.85 19.28
N SER A 794 1.34 7.12 18.75
CA SER A 794 2.29 7.56 17.72
C SER A 794 2.83 6.34 16.94
N GLY A 795 3.30 6.55 15.71
CA GLY A 795 4.16 5.59 15.01
C GLY A 795 5.64 5.69 15.45
N GLY A 796 6.49 4.87 14.82
CA GLY A 796 7.94 4.78 15.13
C GLY A 796 8.85 5.50 14.15
N GLY A 797 10.13 5.67 14.53
CA GLY A 797 11.16 6.28 13.67
C GLY A 797 11.57 7.69 14.08
N SER A 798 12.11 8.46 13.14
CA SER A 798 12.37 9.90 13.28
C SER A 798 11.09 10.70 13.48
N GLY A 799 9.95 10.19 13.00
CA GLY A 799 8.67 10.89 13.10
C GLY A 799 8.02 10.90 14.49
N THR A 800 8.60 10.20 15.47
CA THR A 800 7.99 9.97 16.80
C THR A 800 8.23 11.11 17.79
N GLY A 801 7.72 10.97 19.02
CA GLY A 801 7.93 11.91 20.12
C GLY A 801 8.15 11.23 21.47
N ARG A 802 8.86 11.89 22.38
CA ARG A 802 9.02 11.44 23.76
C ARG A 802 7.79 11.82 24.59
N PHE A 803 6.99 10.84 24.98
CA PHE A 803 5.85 11.07 25.86
C PHE A 803 6.27 11.39 27.30
N SER A 804 5.69 12.45 27.88
CA SER A 804 5.71 12.70 29.33
C SER A 804 4.67 11.85 30.05
N HIS A 805 3.51 11.67 29.40
CA HIS A 805 2.41 10.79 29.78
C HIS A 805 1.64 10.41 28.52
N VAL A 806 0.81 9.38 28.61
CA VAL A 806 -0.24 9.07 27.63
C VAL A 806 -1.46 8.67 28.43
N VAL A 807 -2.59 9.35 28.23
CA VAL A 807 -3.85 8.88 28.81
C VAL A 807 -4.34 7.70 27.99
N THR A 808 -4.32 6.50 28.57
CA THR A 808 -4.73 5.30 27.83
C THR A 808 -6.25 5.21 27.71
N PRO A 809 -6.78 4.49 26.70
CA PRO A 809 -8.23 4.30 26.58
C PRO A 809 -8.82 3.66 27.84
N LEU A 810 -8.15 2.66 28.43
CA LEU A 810 -8.62 2.03 29.65
C LEU A 810 -8.60 3.00 30.85
N GLU A 811 -7.60 3.87 30.95
CA GLU A 811 -7.56 4.91 31.99
C GLU A 811 -8.76 5.85 31.90
N ALA A 812 -9.02 6.42 30.72
CA ALA A 812 -10.15 7.33 30.50
C ALA A 812 -11.51 6.63 30.71
N ILE A 813 -11.65 5.37 30.26
CA ILE A 813 -12.87 4.58 30.48
C ILE A 813 -13.06 4.24 31.96
N LYS A 814 -11.99 3.95 32.72
CA LYS A 814 -12.07 3.77 34.19
C LYS A 814 -12.58 5.02 34.88
N ALA A 815 -12.11 6.20 34.46
CA ALA A 815 -12.59 7.47 35.00
C ALA A 815 -14.08 7.67 34.70
N LYS A 816 -14.51 7.44 33.46
CA LYS A 816 -15.90 7.66 33.02
C LYS A 816 -16.89 6.66 33.64
N THR A 817 -16.55 5.38 33.66
CA THR A 817 -17.40 4.34 34.28
C THR A 817 -17.55 4.52 35.79
N LYS A 818 -16.54 5.06 36.47
CA LYS A 818 -16.63 5.45 37.88
C LYS A 818 -17.62 6.60 38.10
N GLU A 819 -17.66 7.58 37.19
CA GLU A 819 -18.63 8.69 37.23
C GLU A 819 -20.06 8.18 37.03
N ASP A 820 -20.25 7.29 36.05
CA ASP A 820 -21.55 6.73 35.69
C ASP A 820 -22.06 5.69 36.71
N GLY A 821 -21.18 5.16 37.58
CA GLY A 821 -21.50 4.06 38.49
C GLY A 821 -21.63 2.69 37.78
N SER A 822 -21.02 2.55 36.60
CA SER A 822 -21.05 1.34 35.79
C SER A 822 -20.13 0.25 36.36
N LEU A 823 -20.52 -1.01 36.16
CA LEU A 823 -19.60 -2.14 36.29
C LEU A 823 -18.63 -2.12 35.08
N LEU A 824 -17.34 -1.96 35.35
CA LEU A 824 -16.28 -2.09 34.34
C LEU A 824 -15.61 -3.45 34.47
N GLN A 825 -15.51 -4.16 33.34
CA GLN A 825 -14.79 -5.43 33.21
C GLN A 825 -13.81 -5.33 32.03
N TYR A 826 -12.66 -6.00 32.09
CA TYR A 826 -11.70 -5.94 30.99
C TYR A 826 -10.82 -7.19 30.85
N MET A 827 -10.43 -7.49 29.62
CA MET A 827 -9.39 -8.45 29.26
C MET A 827 -8.48 -7.79 28.22
N LEU A 828 -7.19 -7.64 28.51
CA LEU A 828 -6.27 -6.87 27.65
C LEU A 828 -5.27 -7.76 26.90
N ASP A 829 -5.26 -9.05 27.19
CA ASP A 829 -4.36 -10.00 26.55
C ASP A 829 -5.05 -10.62 25.33
N ASN A 830 -4.57 -10.27 24.13
CA ASN A 830 -5.13 -10.77 22.88
C ASN A 830 -5.03 -12.29 22.75
N GLU A 831 -3.94 -12.90 23.24
CA GLU A 831 -3.75 -14.36 23.19
C GLU A 831 -4.76 -15.03 24.14
N ALA A 832 -4.90 -14.52 25.36
CA ALA A 832 -5.87 -15.07 26.30
C ALA A 832 -7.32 -14.97 25.79
N ILE A 833 -7.69 -13.84 25.18
CA ILE A 833 -9.03 -13.66 24.59
C ILE A 833 -9.25 -14.65 23.47
N THR A 834 -8.31 -14.77 22.54
CA THR A 834 -8.48 -15.61 21.33
C THR A 834 -8.38 -17.10 21.62
N GLN A 835 -7.60 -17.51 22.62
CA GLN A 835 -7.44 -18.89 23.02
C GLN A 835 -8.55 -19.39 23.96
N TYR A 836 -8.95 -18.59 24.94
CA TYR A 836 -9.86 -19.01 26.03
C TYR A 836 -11.24 -18.37 25.97
N GLY A 837 -11.47 -17.47 25.01
CA GLY A 837 -12.71 -16.72 24.89
C GLY A 837 -12.85 -15.63 25.96
N THR A 838 -14.08 -15.14 26.14
CA THR A 838 -14.43 -14.08 27.11
C THR A 838 -15.16 -14.62 28.34
N SER A 839 -15.09 -15.93 28.61
CA SER A 839 -15.84 -16.61 29.67
C SER A 839 -15.56 -16.11 31.10
N ALA A 840 -14.42 -15.47 31.32
CA ALA A 840 -14.06 -14.84 32.60
C ALA A 840 -14.82 -13.52 32.86
N ILE A 841 -15.47 -12.94 31.84
CA ILE A 841 -16.27 -11.72 31.94
C ILE A 841 -17.72 -12.10 32.20
N PHE A 842 -18.20 -11.81 33.41
CA PHE A 842 -19.56 -12.08 33.83
C PHE A 842 -20.04 -11.05 34.88
N PRO A 843 -21.26 -10.50 34.76
CA PRO A 843 -22.25 -10.73 33.70
C PRO A 843 -21.80 -10.16 32.34
N ASN A 844 -22.43 -10.61 31.25
CA ASN A 844 -22.14 -10.10 29.90
C ASN A 844 -22.31 -8.57 29.85
N PRO A 845 -21.38 -7.82 29.24
CA PRO A 845 -21.49 -6.36 29.11
C PRO A 845 -22.66 -5.89 28.27
N ASP A 846 -23.19 -4.70 28.58
CA ASP A 846 -24.17 -3.99 27.75
C ASP A 846 -23.51 -3.45 26.46
N VAL A 847 -22.21 -3.17 26.55
CA VAL A 847 -21.35 -2.77 25.43
C VAL A 847 -19.95 -3.36 25.60
N CYS A 848 -19.38 -3.87 24.51
CA CYS A 848 -18.01 -4.34 24.46
C CYS A 848 -17.16 -3.43 23.58
N LEU A 849 -16.24 -2.70 24.19
CA LEU A 849 -15.29 -1.83 23.52
C LEU A 849 -14.03 -2.64 23.20
N VAL A 850 -13.77 -2.91 21.92
CA VAL A 850 -12.66 -3.73 21.44
C VAL A 850 -11.61 -2.84 20.80
N PHE A 851 -10.39 -2.89 21.33
CA PHE A 851 -9.27 -2.05 20.92
C PHE A 851 -8.26 -2.86 20.13
N ILE A 852 -8.07 -2.48 18.87
CA ILE A 852 -7.13 -3.12 17.93
C ILE A 852 -6.13 -2.10 17.40
N LYS A 853 -5.00 -2.57 16.88
CA LYS A 853 -3.91 -1.71 16.44
C LYS A 853 -3.20 -2.19 15.18
N SER A 854 -2.60 -1.25 14.45
CA SER A 854 -1.69 -1.50 13.32
C SER A 854 -0.47 -0.59 13.45
N TRP A 855 0.71 -1.18 13.63
CA TRP A 855 1.97 -0.51 13.78
C TRP A 855 2.55 -0.08 12.42
N ALA A 856 3.30 1.01 12.43
CA ALA A 856 4.13 1.44 11.30
C ALA A 856 5.32 2.26 11.83
N THR A 857 6.44 2.18 11.12
CA THR A 857 7.68 2.84 11.52
C THR A 857 8.53 3.15 10.30
N GLU A 858 9.34 4.20 10.43
CA GLU A 858 10.45 4.43 9.53
C GLU A 858 11.36 3.20 9.36
N GLY A 859 11.82 2.99 8.12
CA GLY A 859 12.79 1.94 7.77
C GLY A 859 12.16 0.59 7.42
N TYR A 860 10.85 0.42 7.63
CA TYR A 860 10.13 -0.81 7.32
C TYR A 860 8.73 -0.51 6.76
N ASP A 861 8.44 -1.01 5.56
CA ASP A 861 7.07 -1.06 5.09
C ASP A 861 6.28 -2.15 5.82
N ARG A 862 4.97 -1.97 5.92
CA ARG A 862 4.08 -2.94 6.57
C ARG A 862 4.02 -4.23 5.75
N GLU A 863 3.98 -5.37 6.42
CA GLU A 863 3.79 -6.66 5.77
C GLU A 863 2.30 -6.93 5.47
N THR A 864 1.42 -6.36 6.29
CA THR A 864 -0.04 -6.57 6.26
C THR A 864 -0.78 -5.25 6.48
N ILE A 865 -1.97 -5.13 5.85
CA ILE A 865 -2.95 -4.08 6.16
C ILE A 865 -4.12 -4.60 6.99
N TYR A 866 -4.03 -5.82 7.53
CA TYR A 866 -4.97 -6.29 8.56
C TYR A 866 -4.59 -5.72 9.93
N PRO A 867 -5.52 -5.70 10.90
CA PRO A 867 -5.19 -5.43 12.30
C PRO A 867 -4.15 -6.42 12.81
N GLU A 868 -3.05 -5.91 13.35
CA GLU A 868 -1.92 -6.73 13.79
C GLU A 868 -2.17 -7.31 15.19
N TYR A 869 -1.26 -8.19 15.62
CA TYR A 869 -1.29 -8.82 16.94
C TYR A 869 -2.62 -9.55 17.24
N ASN A 870 -3.16 -10.22 16.22
CA ASN A 870 -4.43 -10.94 16.24
C ASN A 870 -5.66 -10.07 16.53
N GLY A 871 -5.63 -8.78 16.16
CA GLY A 871 -6.76 -7.87 16.38
C GLY A 871 -8.08 -8.36 15.76
N THR A 872 -8.04 -8.93 14.56
CA THR A 872 -9.23 -9.55 13.92
C THR A 872 -9.80 -10.71 14.74
N GLY A 873 -8.93 -11.59 15.27
CA GLY A 873 -9.36 -12.69 16.12
C GLY A 873 -10.01 -12.20 17.42
N VAL A 874 -9.45 -11.16 18.04
CA VAL A 874 -10.04 -10.55 19.25
C VAL A 874 -11.45 -10.03 18.97
N VAL A 875 -11.64 -9.30 17.87
CA VAL A 875 -12.97 -8.78 17.50
C VAL A 875 -13.97 -9.92 17.28
N ASN A 876 -13.60 -10.95 16.53
CA ASN A 876 -14.47 -12.09 16.25
C ASN A 876 -14.86 -12.85 17.54
N THR A 877 -13.91 -13.08 18.44
CA THR A 877 -14.16 -13.77 19.71
C THR A 877 -15.03 -12.96 20.66
N VAL A 878 -14.85 -11.64 20.73
CA VAL A 878 -15.72 -10.78 21.55
C VAL A 878 -17.11 -10.69 20.95
N ALA A 879 -17.22 -10.46 19.63
CA ALA A 879 -18.48 -10.31 18.93
C ALA A 879 -19.34 -11.60 18.94
N SER A 880 -18.75 -12.78 19.12
CA SER A 880 -19.52 -14.02 19.28
C SER A 880 -20.24 -14.12 20.64
N ASN A 881 -19.80 -13.36 21.64
CA ASN A 881 -20.37 -13.35 22.99
C ASN A 881 -21.04 -12.02 23.38
N CYS A 882 -20.87 -10.97 22.56
CA CYS A 882 -21.36 -9.63 22.81
C CYS A 882 -22.00 -9.03 21.56
N ASN A 883 -23.33 -8.85 21.58
CA ASN A 883 -24.10 -8.37 20.44
C ASN A 883 -24.02 -6.85 20.21
N ASN A 884 -23.34 -6.12 21.11
CA ASN A 884 -23.07 -4.70 20.99
C ASN A 884 -21.55 -4.45 21.10
N THR A 885 -20.83 -4.84 20.06
CA THR A 885 -19.38 -4.70 19.97
C THR A 885 -19.02 -3.44 19.21
N VAL A 886 -18.35 -2.50 19.88
CA VAL A 886 -17.78 -1.28 19.29
C VAL A 886 -16.29 -1.50 19.09
N VAL A 887 -15.80 -1.41 17.86
CA VAL A 887 -14.39 -1.61 17.53
C VAL A 887 -13.70 -0.25 17.39
N ILE A 888 -12.55 -0.09 18.04
CA ILE A 888 -11.71 1.11 17.98
C ILE A 888 -10.33 0.69 17.45
N HIS A 889 -9.91 1.30 16.35
CA HIS A 889 -8.63 1.05 15.71
C HIS A 889 -7.66 2.22 15.88
N TYR A 890 -6.47 1.93 16.40
CA TYR A 890 -5.32 2.85 16.39
C TYR A 890 -4.30 2.39 15.35
N GLY A 891 -3.89 3.27 14.43
CA GLY A 891 -2.96 2.87 13.38
C GLY A 891 -2.58 3.94 12.38
N THR A 892 -1.76 3.52 11.43
CA THR A 892 -1.03 4.40 10.49
C THR A 892 -1.82 4.97 9.32
N GLY A 893 -3.02 4.48 9.03
CA GLY A 893 -3.70 4.75 7.77
C GLY A 893 -4.59 3.58 7.33
N PRO A 894 -4.69 3.28 6.02
CA PRO A 894 -5.53 2.19 5.51
C PRO A 894 -5.31 0.86 6.24
N THR A 895 -6.37 0.34 6.84
CA THR A 895 -6.43 -0.98 7.49
C THR A 895 -7.76 -1.64 7.15
N LEU A 896 -7.74 -2.95 6.88
CA LEU A 896 -8.92 -3.74 6.57
C LEU A 896 -9.75 -4.04 7.81
N PHE A 897 -11.07 -4.06 7.64
CA PHE A 897 -12.03 -4.39 8.69
C PHE A 897 -12.89 -5.60 8.28
N PRO A 898 -12.33 -6.82 8.24
CA PRO A 898 -13.04 -8.02 7.74
C PRO A 898 -14.31 -8.37 8.55
N PHE A 899 -14.39 -7.90 9.79
CA PHE A 899 -15.55 -8.06 10.67
C PHE A 899 -16.62 -6.97 10.48
N ALA A 900 -16.45 -6.02 9.55
CA ALA A 900 -17.37 -4.90 9.39
C ALA A 900 -18.80 -5.32 9.03
N SER A 901 -18.98 -6.47 8.38
CA SER A 901 -20.29 -7.05 8.05
C SER A 901 -20.93 -7.83 9.20
N ASN A 902 -20.19 -8.10 10.30
CA ASN A 902 -20.73 -8.82 11.45
C ASN A 902 -21.85 -7.97 12.11
N PRO A 903 -23.07 -8.52 12.31
CA PRO A 903 -24.19 -7.78 12.88
C PRO A 903 -23.96 -7.38 14.35
N ASN A 904 -23.12 -8.12 15.08
CA ASN A 904 -22.79 -7.84 16.47
C ASN A 904 -21.71 -6.74 16.61
N VAL A 905 -21.01 -6.40 15.51
CA VAL A 905 -20.16 -5.21 15.45
C VAL A 905 -21.04 -4.01 15.13
N THR A 906 -21.45 -3.27 16.14
CA THR A 906 -22.44 -2.20 16.03
C THR A 906 -21.80 -0.85 15.68
N ALA A 907 -20.53 -0.64 16.03
CA ALA A 907 -19.79 0.54 15.60
C ALA A 907 -18.31 0.26 15.33
N ILE A 908 -17.71 1.07 14.44
CA ILE A 908 -16.28 1.02 14.10
C ILE A 908 -15.74 2.45 14.09
N ILE A 909 -14.64 2.68 14.79
CA ILE A 909 -13.94 3.94 14.89
C ILE A 909 -12.49 3.76 14.41
N ALA A 910 -12.00 4.67 13.56
CA ALA A 910 -10.58 4.85 13.30
C ALA A 910 -10.10 6.11 14.05
N ALA A 911 -9.16 5.92 14.98
CA ALA A 911 -8.59 6.98 15.82
C ALA A 911 -7.12 7.30 15.49
N HIS A 912 -6.52 6.52 14.58
CA HIS A 912 -5.14 6.66 14.09
C HIS A 912 -4.09 6.77 15.22
N PHE A 913 -3.30 7.84 15.26
CA PHE A 913 -2.28 8.17 16.24
C PHE A 913 -2.58 9.54 16.88
N PRO A 914 -3.43 9.56 17.93
CA PRO A 914 -4.00 10.79 18.49
C PRO A 914 -3.06 11.61 19.40
N GLY A 915 -1.82 11.17 19.63
CA GLY A 915 -0.93 11.81 20.60
C GLY A 915 -1.33 11.54 22.06
N GLN A 916 -0.85 12.39 22.97
CA GLN A 916 -0.81 12.08 24.41
C GLN A 916 -2.19 12.00 25.10
N GLU A 917 -3.24 12.58 24.50
CA GLU A 917 -4.60 12.58 25.06
C GLU A 917 -5.52 11.50 24.45
N SER A 918 -4.91 10.43 23.92
CA SER A 918 -5.56 9.29 23.23
C SER A 918 -6.88 8.82 23.86
N GLY A 919 -6.88 8.47 25.15
CA GLY A 919 -8.05 7.95 25.83
C GLY A 919 -9.12 9.00 26.09
N ASN A 920 -8.72 10.22 26.46
CA ASN A 920 -9.64 11.31 26.76
C ASN A 920 -10.41 11.75 25.53
N SER A 921 -9.70 11.96 24.41
CA SER A 921 -10.32 12.36 23.14
C SER A 921 -11.27 11.30 22.61
N LEU A 922 -10.92 10.02 22.76
CA LEU A 922 -11.81 8.93 22.36
C LEU A 922 -13.08 8.88 23.23
N VAL A 923 -12.95 9.01 24.55
CA VAL A 923 -14.11 8.96 25.46
C VAL A 923 -15.09 10.09 25.18
N ASP A 924 -14.61 11.27 24.79
CA ASP A 924 -15.47 12.38 24.37
C ASP A 924 -16.37 12.02 23.20
N VAL A 925 -15.80 11.32 22.20
CA VAL A 925 -16.56 10.82 21.06
C VAL A 925 -17.50 9.70 21.50
N LEU A 926 -16.99 8.66 22.19
CA LEU A 926 -17.79 7.50 22.59
C LEU A 926 -19.05 7.88 23.40
N TYR A 927 -18.96 8.88 24.26
CA TYR A 927 -20.08 9.34 25.10
C TYR A 927 -20.84 10.54 24.52
N GLY A 928 -20.42 11.04 23.35
CA GLY A 928 -21.09 12.14 22.65
C GLY A 928 -20.92 13.51 23.31
N ALA A 929 -19.86 13.70 24.10
CA ALA A 929 -19.41 15.04 24.49
C ALA A 929 -18.88 15.81 23.25
N VAL A 930 -18.26 15.08 22.33
CA VAL A 930 -17.90 15.55 20.99
C VAL A 930 -18.68 14.73 19.96
N ASN A 931 -19.30 15.40 18.99
CA ASN A 931 -19.88 14.74 17.83
C ASN A 931 -18.73 14.38 16.87
N PRO A 932 -18.58 13.11 16.44
CA PRO A 932 -17.53 12.75 15.50
C PRO A 932 -17.69 13.54 14.20
N SER A 933 -16.59 14.17 13.79
CA SER A 933 -16.50 14.97 12.56
C SER A 933 -15.31 14.58 11.68
N GLY A 934 -14.57 13.53 12.07
CA GLY A 934 -13.44 13.06 11.28
C GLY A 934 -13.90 12.36 10.01
N HIS A 935 -13.18 12.58 8.91
CA HIS A 935 -13.44 11.96 7.60
C HIS A 935 -12.15 11.33 7.07
N LEU A 936 -12.27 10.20 6.36
CA LEU A 936 -11.13 9.45 5.86
C LEU A 936 -10.28 10.26 4.87
N PRO A 937 -8.99 10.50 5.14
CA PRO A 937 -8.09 11.12 4.17
C PRO A 937 -7.55 10.10 3.15
N TYR A 938 -8.07 8.87 3.10
CA TYR A 938 -7.66 7.78 2.22
C TYR A 938 -8.82 6.81 1.99
N THR A 939 -8.67 5.84 1.10
CA THR A 939 -9.68 4.81 0.81
C THR A 939 -9.42 3.53 1.62
N ILE A 940 -10.47 2.93 2.17
CA ILE A 940 -10.40 1.59 2.80
C ILE A 940 -11.08 0.56 1.88
N PRO A 941 -10.34 -0.41 1.33
CA PRO A 941 -10.91 -1.46 0.48
C PRO A 941 -11.62 -2.56 1.28
N VAL A 942 -12.39 -3.40 0.56
CA VAL A 942 -13.03 -4.60 1.14
C VAL A 942 -12.05 -5.75 1.38
N SER A 943 -10.93 -5.79 0.65
CA SER A 943 -9.86 -6.79 0.80
C SER A 943 -8.51 -6.21 0.33
N ASP A 944 -7.42 -6.94 0.57
CA ASP A 944 -6.06 -6.61 0.13
C ASP A 944 -5.77 -6.97 -1.33
N THR A 945 -6.69 -7.68 -2.00
CA THR A 945 -6.54 -8.15 -3.39
C THR A 945 -7.08 -7.19 -4.44
N VAL A 946 -7.79 -6.12 -4.04
CA VAL A 946 -8.52 -5.24 -4.98
C VAL A 946 -7.66 -4.12 -5.54
N PHE A 947 -6.54 -3.80 -4.90
CA PHE A 947 -5.53 -2.84 -5.38
C PHE A 947 -4.19 -3.56 -5.58
N PRO A 948 -3.33 -3.10 -6.51
CA PRO A 948 -2.03 -3.70 -6.70
C PRO A 948 -1.13 -3.37 -5.51
N LYS A 949 -0.43 -4.37 -4.96
CA LYS A 949 0.71 -4.11 -4.07
C LYS A 949 1.85 -3.60 -4.94
N THR A 950 2.15 -2.31 -4.82
CA THR A 950 3.09 -1.58 -5.67
C THR A 950 4.47 -1.40 -5.02
N LEU A 951 4.60 -1.77 -3.75
CA LEU A 951 5.90 -1.87 -3.08
C LEU A 951 6.81 -2.87 -3.79
N VAL A 952 8.02 -2.43 -4.10
CA VAL A 952 9.07 -3.26 -4.68
C VAL A 952 9.84 -3.94 -3.56
N ASN A 953 9.62 -5.25 -3.40
CA ASN A 953 10.33 -6.08 -2.44
C ASN A 953 10.28 -7.56 -2.89
N SER A 954 11.44 -8.18 -3.13
CA SER A 954 11.52 -9.61 -3.46
C SER A 954 12.85 -10.22 -3.03
N THR A 955 12.86 -11.53 -2.78
CA THR A 955 14.11 -12.27 -2.46
C THR A 955 15.17 -12.09 -3.54
N ALA A 956 14.78 -12.07 -4.82
CA ALA A 956 15.71 -11.87 -5.93
C ALA A 956 16.39 -10.49 -5.90
N LEU A 957 15.68 -9.44 -5.45
CA LEU A 957 16.23 -8.11 -5.28
C LEU A 957 17.10 -8.00 -4.03
N VAL A 958 16.76 -8.71 -2.95
CA VAL A 958 17.58 -8.76 -1.73
C VAL A 958 18.91 -9.48 -1.99
N GLU A 959 18.90 -10.52 -2.81
CA GLU A 959 20.10 -11.33 -3.15
C GLU A 959 20.82 -10.84 -4.42
N THR A 960 20.39 -9.72 -4.99
CA THR A 960 20.95 -9.21 -6.25
C THR A 960 22.41 -8.77 -6.08
N THR A 961 23.20 -8.95 -7.15
CA THR A 961 24.53 -8.34 -7.30
C THR A 961 24.54 -7.26 -8.39
N ASP A 962 23.40 -7.01 -9.04
CA ASP A 962 23.23 -5.88 -9.95
C ASP A 962 23.00 -4.60 -9.12
N PRO A 963 23.94 -3.62 -9.16
CA PRO A 963 23.85 -2.39 -8.36
C PRO A 963 22.56 -1.61 -8.58
N ASP A 964 21.98 -1.68 -9.78
CA ASP A 964 20.87 -0.83 -10.19
C ASP A 964 19.52 -1.56 -10.17
N ALA A 965 19.47 -2.81 -9.71
CA ALA A 965 18.29 -3.68 -9.82
C ALA A 965 17.00 -3.15 -9.17
N TRP A 966 17.11 -2.29 -8.16
CA TRP A 966 15.96 -1.79 -7.41
C TRP A 966 15.29 -0.61 -8.15
N GLN A 967 14.20 -0.92 -8.85
CA GLN A 967 13.43 0.00 -9.68
C GLN A 967 11.94 -0.09 -9.33
N ALA A 968 11.30 1.06 -9.09
CA ALA A 968 9.86 1.22 -8.87
C ALA A 968 9.27 2.10 -9.97
N ASP A 969 8.65 1.47 -10.96
CA ASP A 969 7.98 2.17 -12.06
C ASP A 969 6.58 2.61 -11.64
N PHE A 970 6.31 3.92 -11.65
CA PHE A 970 5.04 4.51 -11.25
C PHE A 970 4.04 4.45 -12.42
N THR A 971 3.83 3.23 -12.93
CA THR A 971 2.99 2.96 -14.11
C THR A 971 1.52 3.32 -13.92
N GLU A 972 1.07 3.44 -12.66
CA GLU A 972 -0.26 3.91 -12.31
C GLU A 972 -0.48 5.41 -12.56
N GLY A 973 0.61 6.16 -12.74
CA GLY A 973 0.59 7.61 -12.92
C GLY A 973 -0.17 8.32 -11.80
N ASN A 974 -1.11 9.21 -12.15
CA ASN A 974 -1.95 9.93 -11.19
C ASN A 974 -3.04 9.08 -10.50
N MET A 975 -3.15 7.79 -10.83
CA MET A 975 -4.24 6.92 -10.36
C MET A 975 -3.86 6.19 -9.08
N ILE A 976 -3.65 6.95 -7.99
CA ILE A 976 -3.44 6.45 -6.63
C ILE A 976 -4.71 6.62 -5.77
N ASP A 977 -4.83 5.82 -4.71
CA ASP A 977 -5.97 5.82 -3.77
C ASP A 977 -7.34 5.85 -4.48
N TYR A 978 -8.27 6.74 -4.13
CA TYR A 978 -9.63 6.76 -4.67
C TYR A 978 -9.67 6.93 -6.20
N ARG A 979 -8.65 7.57 -6.79
CA ARG A 979 -8.53 7.77 -8.24
C ARG A 979 -8.29 6.43 -8.94
N TYR A 980 -7.51 5.54 -8.33
CA TYR A 980 -7.33 4.16 -8.79
C TYR A 980 -8.67 3.43 -8.93
N TYR A 981 -9.47 3.43 -7.86
CA TYR A 981 -10.74 2.68 -7.83
C TYR A 981 -11.75 3.20 -8.86
N ILE A 982 -11.77 4.52 -9.09
CA ILE A 982 -12.58 5.13 -10.12
C ILE A 982 -12.07 4.75 -11.51
N ALA A 983 -10.78 4.94 -11.78
CA ALA A 983 -10.19 4.69 -13.10
C ALA A 983 -10.25 3.22 -13.54
N THR A 984 -10.26 2.29 -12.58
CA THR A 984 -10.32 0.84 -12.81
C THR A 984 -11.72 0.25 -12.64
N ASN A 985 -12.75 1.08 -12.43
CA ASN A 985 -14.14 0.63 -12.19
C ASN A 985 -14.28 -0.36 -11.01
N LYS A 986 -13.49 -0.16 -9.94
CA LYS A 986 -13.46 -0.98 -8.73
C LYS A 986 -14.11 -0.31 -7.51
N THR A 987 -14.93 0.71 -7.71
CA THR A 987 -15.61 1.43 -6.61
C THR A 987 -16.53 0.53 -5.78
N SER A 988 -17.07 -0.56 -6.34
CA SER A 988 -17.82 -1.59 -5.59
C SER A 988 -16.97 -2.43 -4.63
N SER A 989 -15.63 -2.34 -4.73
CA SER A 989 -14.66 -3.00 -3.86
C SER A 989 -14.11 -2.08 -2.77
N VAL A 990 -14.74 -0.93 -2.56
CA VAL A 990 -14.41 0.01 -1.49
C VAL A 990 -15.37 -0.22 -0.32
N LEU A 991 -14.81 -0.43 0.87
CA LEU A 991 -15.60 -0.56 2.10
C LEU A 991 -15.98 0.82 2.65
N TYR A 992 -14.99 1.71 2.75
CA TYR A 992 -15.18 3.10 3.14
C TYR A 992 -14.41 4.02 2.18
N PRO A 993 -15.10 4.92 1.46
CA PRO A 993 -14.48 5.73 0.44
C PRO A 993 -13.70 6.91 1.02
N PHE A 994 -12.76 7.44 0.25
CA PHE A 994 -12.09 8.71 0.57
C PHE A 994 -13.11 9.82 0.88
N GLY A 995 -12.84 10.58 1.93
CA GLY A 995 -13.71 11.63 2.43
C GLY A 995 -14.88 11.13 3.29
N PHE A 996 -15.03 9.82 3.55
CA PHE A 996 -16.15 9.31 4.33
C PHE A 996 -15.95 9.42 5.85
N GLY A 997 -17.00 9.81 6.56
CA GLY A 997 -17.09 9.79 8.02
C GLY A 997 -18.54 10.02 8.48
N LEU A 998 -19.00 9.28 9.49
CA LEU A 998 -20.33 9.46 10.06
C LEU A 998 -20.32 10.50 11.18
N SER A 999 -21.48 11.12 11.39
CA SER A 999 -21.77 12.02 12.50
C SER A 999 -22.91 11.47 13.36
N TYR A 1000 -23.08 12.00 14.58
CA TYR A 1000 -24.31 11.79 15.37
C TYR A 1000 -25.49 12.62 14.88
N THR A 1001 -25.27 13.51 13.92
CA THR A 1001 -26.32 14.24 13.20
C THR A 1001 -26.25 13.95 11.70
N THR A 1002 -27.16 14.53 10.92
CA THR A 1002 -27.17 14.42 9.46
C THR A 1002 -27.05 15.80 8.83
N PHE A 1003 -26.42 15.86 7.66
CA PHE A 1003 -26.23 17.09 6.92
C PHE A 1003 -26.75 16.96 5.49
N THR A 1004 -27.10 18.11 4.90
CA THR A 1004 -27.43 18.22 3.48
C THR A 1004 -26.68 19.38 2.85
N VAL A 1005 -26.40 19.27 1.55
CA VAL A 1005 -25.94 20.37 0.71
C VAL A 1005 -27.04 20.77 -0.26
N SER A 1006 -27.14 22.07 -0.55
CA SER A 1006 -28.10 22.65 -1.49
C SER A 1006 -27.54 23.92 -2.14
N ASP A 1007 -28.22 24.43 -3.17
CA ASP A 1007 -27.94 25.73 -3.79
C ASP A 1007 -26.49 25.90 -4.27
N LEU A 1008 -25.92 24.88 -4.93
CA LEU A 1008 -24.61 24.99 -5.57
C LEU A 1008 -24.68 26.00 -6.72
N VAL A 1009 -23.96 27.11 -6.58
CA VAL A 1009 -23.81 28.14 -7.60
C VAL A 1009 -22.33 28.32 -7.89
N VAL A 1010 -21.94 28.27 -9.17
CA VAL A 1010 -20.56 28.49 -9.58
C VAL A 1010 -20.47 29.68 -10.50
N GLU A 1011 -19.59 30.62 -10.18
CA GLU A 1011 -19.45 31.90 -10.86
C GLU A 1011 -18.00 32.11 -11.27
N SER A 1012 -17.78 32.71 -12.45
CA SER A 1012 -16.45 33.16 -12.85
C SER A 1012 -16.06 34.41 -12.07
N VAL A 1013 -14.81 34.46 -11.61
CA VAL A 1013 -14.24 35.64 -10.92
C VAL A 1013 -13.82 36.70 -11.94
N SER A 1014 -13.67 36.34 -13.22
CA SER A 1014 -13.29 37.28 -14.29
C SER A 1014 -14.00 36.99 -15.62
N ASP A 1015 -14.16 38.01 -16.47
CA ASP A 1015 -14.70 37.86 -17.82
C ASP A 1015 -13.69 37.27 -18.83
N ALA A 1016 -12.45 36.97 -18.40
CA ALA A 1016 -11.41 36.46 -19.27
C ALA A 1016 -11.65 34.98 -19.58
N ALA A 1017 -11.77 34.63 -20.86
CA ALA A 1017 -11.90 33.24 -21.30
C ALA A 1017 -10.55 32.50 -21.13
N ILE A 1018 -10.53 31.46 -20.30
CA ILE A 1018 -9.32 30.67 -19.99
C ILE A 1018 -9.32 29.27 -20.59
N ALA A 1019 -10.45 28.79 -21.11
CA ALA A 1019 -10.56 27.46 -21.72
C ALA A 1019 -9.52 27.25 -22.84
N GLY A 1020 -8.84 26.10 -22.82
CA GLY A 1020 -7.79 25.76 -23.78
C GLY A 1020 -6.49 26.57 -23.68
N THR A 1021 -6.38 27.51 -22.74
CA THR A 1021 -5.20 28.38 -22.60
C THR A 1021 -4.20 27.83 -21.59
N THR A 1022 -2.92 28.16 -21.78
CA THR A 1022 -1.87 28.01 -20.76
C THR A 1022 -1.71 29.34 -19.99
N PRO A 1023 -1.08 29.36 -18.81
CA PRO A 1023 -0.59 30.60 -18.21
C PRO A 1023 0.24 31.43 -19.20
N SER A 1024 0.24 32.75 -19.02
CA SER A 1024 1.08 33.65 -19.80
C SER A 1024 2.56 33.34 -19.57
N ALA A 1025 3.32 33.17 -20.66
CA ALA A 1025 4.77 33.04 -20.60
C ALA A 1025 5.48 34.31 -20.07
N ASN A 1026 4.78 35.46 -20.05
CA ASN A 1026 5.28 36.71 -19.48
C ASN A 1026 4.86 36.91 -18.02
N ALA A 1027 4.05 36.00 -17.45
CA ALA A 1027 3.70 36.08 -16.04
C ALA A 1027 4.96 35.95 -15.17
N THR A 1028 4.97 36.67 -14.06
CA THR A 1028 6.10 36.58 -13.13
C THR A 1028 6.10 35.20 -12.48
N ILE A 1029 7.26 34.56 -12.44
CA ILE A 1029 7.44 33.33 -11.67
C ILE A 1029 7.76 33.74 -10.24
N LEU A 1030 6.86 33.43 -9.32
CA LEU A 1030 7.00 33.69 -7.88
C LEU A 1030 7.27 32.36 -7.16
N PRO A 1031 7.66 32.37 -5.87
CA PRO A 1031 7.68 31.15 -5.08
C PRO A 1031 6.33 30.41 -5.20
N GLY A 1032 6.36 29.15 -5.65
CA GLY A 1032 5.19 28.35 -5.99
C GLY A 1032 4.91 28.26 -7.50
N GLY A 1033 5.68 28.96 -8.33
CA GLY A 1033 5.66 28.88 -9.79
C GLY A 1033 5.01 30.07 -10.48
N ASN A 1034 4.46 29.85 -11.68
CA ASN A 1034 3.82 30.90 -12.46
C ASN A 1034 2.68 31.54 -11.66
N SER A 1035 2.75 32.86 -11.44
CA SER A 1035 1.80 33.59 -10.59
C SER A 1035 0.33 33.49 -11.05
N GLU A 1036 0.07 33.28 -12.33
CA GLU A 1036 -1.31 33.10 -12.83
C GLU A 1036 -1.93 31.77 -12.39
N LEU A 1037 -1.14 30.76 -12.01
CA LEU A 1037 -1.64 29.48 -11.50
C LEU A 1037 -2.36 29.61 -10.16
N TRP A 1038 -1.98 30.64 -9.39
CA TRP A 1038 -2.47 30.93 -8.05
C TRP A 1038 -3.63 31.95 -8.05
N ALA A 1039 -4.04 32.43 -9.21
CA ALA A 1039 -5.19 33.31 -9.32
C ALA A 1039 -6.50 32.51 -9.23
N ALA A 1040 -7.44 32.98 -8.40
CA ALA A 1040 -8.81 32.48 -8.38
C ALA A 1040 -9.49 32.81 -9.72
N VAL A 1041 -10.09 31.79 -10.34
CA VAL A 1041 -10.78 31.91 -11.64
C VAL A 1041 -12.28 31.64 -11.52
N TYR A 1042 -12.69 30.80 -10.57
CA TYR A 1042 -14.09 30.57 -10.25
C TYR A 1042 -14.30 30.56 -8.73
N THR A 1043 -15.53 30.84 -8.31
CA THR A 1043 -15.99 30.62 -6.93
C THR A 1043 -17.21 29.73 -6.97
N ALA A 1044 -17.18 28.64 -6.19
CA ALA A 1044 -18.31 27.72 -6.03
C ALA A 1044 -18.92 27.88 -4.63
N ASN A 1045 -20.10 28.47 -4.57
CA ASN A 1045 -20.85 28.68 -3.34
C ASN A 1045 -21.87 27.55 -3.12
N VAL A 1046 -21.95 27.02 -1.90
CA VAL A 1046 -22.89 25.95 -1.54
C VAL A 1046 -23.47 26.19 -0.14
N THR A 1047 -24.76 25.90 0.03
CA THR A 1047 -25.43 25.96 1.34
C THR A 1047 -25.41 24.59 2.02
N VAL A 1048 -24.87 24.54 3.23
CA VAL A 1048 -24.73 23.34 4.06
C VAL A 1048 -25.70 23.48 5.25
N SER A 1049 -26.49 22.45 5.53
CA SER A 1049 -27.49 22.48 6.60
C SER A 1049 -27.37 21.27 7.51
N ASN A 1050 -27.53 21.48 8.83
CA ASN A 1050 -27.69 20.41 9.79
C ASN A 1050 -29.18 20.04 9.90
N THR A 1051 -29.52 18.84 9.43
CA THR A 1051 -30.89 18.34 9.35
C THR A 1051 -31.26 17.39 10.49
N GLY A 1052 -30.33 17.09 11.40
CA GLY A 1052 -30.59 16.24 12.56
C GLY A 1052 -30.86 17.05 13.84
N ASP A 1053 -30.88 16.34 14.97
CA ASP A 1053 -31.35 16.87 16.26
C ASP A 1053 -30.22 17.34 17.19
N VAL A 1054 -28.95 17.14 16.81
CA VAL A 1054 -27.78 17.51 17.63
C VAL A 1054 -26.79 18.35 16.84
N ALA A 1055 -26.05 19.22 17.53
CA ALA A 1055 -24.99 20.00 16.91
C ALA A 1055 -23.86 19.09 16.40
N GLY A 1056 -23.20 19.49 15.33
CA GLY A 1056 -22.06 18.78 14.76
C GLY A 1056 -21.34 19.60 13.71
N ALA A 1057 -20.23 19.08 13.21
CA ALA A 1057 -19.47 19.70 12.12
C ALA A 1057 -19.64 18.92 10.82
N ALA A 1058 -19.95 19.62 9.74
CA ALA A 1058 -20.01 19.08 8.39
C ALA A 1058 -18.70 19.35 7.64
N VAL A 1059 -18.33 18.44 6.73
CA VAL A 1059 -17.20 18.63 5.81
C VAL A 1059 -17.68 18.46 4.37
N PRO A 1060 -18.33 19.47 3.78
CA PRO A 1060 -18.60 19.50 2.34
C PRO A 1060 -17.29 19.44 1.54
N GLN A 1061 -17.29 18.65 0.47
CA GLN A 1061 -16.14 18.36 -0.39
C GLN A 1061 -16.53 18.62 -1.85
N LEU A 1062 -15.71 19.38 -2.56
CA LEU A 1062 -15.87 19.74 -3.97
C LEU A 1062 -14.89 18.95 -4.83
N TYR A 1063 -15.42 18.32 -5.87
CA TYR A 1063 -14.65 17.53 -6.84
C TYR A 1063 -14.83 18.06 -8.26
N LEU A 1064 -13.75 18.06 -9.04
CA LEU A 1064 -13.75 18.41 -10.46
C LEU A 1064 -13.52 17.20 -11.34
N ASN A 1065 -14.22 17.14 -12.48
CA ASN A 1065 -13.94 16.21 -13.56
C ASN A 1065 -13.37 16.94 -14.77
N LEU A 1066 -12.05 16.86 -14.93
CA LEU A 1066 -11.32 17.44 -16.06
C LEU A 1066 -11.30 16.51 -17.27
N LEU A 1067 -11.44 15.19 -17.06
CA LEU A 1067 -11.38 14.20 -18.12
C LEU A 1067 -12.56 14.34 -19.10
N ASP A 1068 -13.77 14.54 -18.57
CA ASP A 1068 -14.98 14.80 -19.36
C ASP A 1068 -14.91 16.14 -20.12
N ALA A 1069 -14.08 17.08 -19.66
CA ALA A 1069 -13.83 18.38 -20.27
C ALA A 1069 -12.76 18.34 -21.38
N GLY A 1070 -12.26 17.15 -21.75
CA GLY A 1070 -11.28 16.97 -22.82
C GLY A 1070 -9.81 16.98 -22.37
N ALA A 1071 -9.53 16.88 -21.07
CA ALA A 1071 -8.16 16.62 -20.61
C ALA A 1071 -7.64 15.26 -21.15
N PRO A 1072 -6.34 15.11 -21.41
CA PRO A 1072 -5.78 13.89 -21.98
C PRO A 1072 -5.84 12.71 -21.01
N ALA A 1073 -5.71 11.50 -21.56
CA ALA A 1073 -5.58 10.27 -20.78
C ALA A 1073 -4.44 10.36 -19.74
N GLY A 1074 -4.63 9.70 -18.59
CA GLY A 1074 -3.76 9.85 -17.41
C GLY A 1074 -4.20 10.97 -16.46
N THR A 1075 -5.18 11.79 -16.84
CA THR A 1075 -5.86 12.74 -15.93
C THR A 1075 -6.94 12.00 -15.12
N PRO A 1076 -6.98 12.11 -13.78
CA PRO A 1076 -8.04 11.48 -12.98
C PRO A 1076 -9.43 12.04 -13.30
N ALA A 1077 -10.43 11.15 -13.32
CA ALA A 1077 -11.81 11.54 -13.61
C ALA A 1077 -12.44 12.42 -12.52
N TRP A 1078 -12.10 12.22 -11.24
CA TRP A 1078 -12.59 13.07 -10.15
C TRP A 1078 -11.43 13.47 -9.26
N GLN A 1079 -11.32 14.76 -8.96
CA GLN A 1079 -10.22 15.34 -8.19
C GLN A 1079 -10.74 16.28 -7.12
N LEU A 1080 -10.32 16.11 -5.85
CA LEU A 1080 -10.65 17.03 -4.78
C LEU A 1080 -10.05 18.41 -5.09
N ARG A 1081 -10.86 19.47 -4.98
CA ARG A 1081 -10.44 20.87 -5.18
C ARG A 1081 -11.08 21.87 -4.22
N GLY A 1082 -11.79 21.38 -3.21
CA GLY A 1082 -12.32 22.22 -2.15
C GLY A 1082 -12.84 21.37 -1.00
N PHE A 1083 -12.61 21.85 0.21
CA PHE A 1083 -13.24 21.35 1.42
C PHE A 1083 -13.24 22.46 2.46
N ASP A 1084 -14.18 22.41 3.39
CA ASP A 1084 -14.21 23.28 4.57
C ASP A 1084 -14.92 22.56 5.72
N ARG A 1085 -14.53 22.87 6.96
CA ARG A 1085 -15.19 22.32 8.16
C ARG A 1085 -16.14 23.37 8.72
N VAL A 1086 -17.42 23.00 8.85
CA VAL A 1086 -18.48 23.93 9.24
C VAL A 1086 -19.23 23.41 10.46
N ASP A 1087 -19.07 24.07 11.60
CA ASP A 1087 -19.88 23.81 12.79
C ASP A 1087 -21.31 24.35 12.63
N LEU A 1088 -22.31 23.50 12.90
CA LEU A 1088 -23.73 23.83 12.73
C LEU A 1088 -24.58 23.31 13.90
N ALA A 1089 -25.37 24.21 14.49
CA ALA A 1089 -26.45 23.84 15.41
C ALA A 1089 -27.59 23.11 14.68
N PRO A 1090 -28.47 22.36 15.39
CA PRO A 1090 -29.64 21.71 14.77
C PRO A 1090 -30.50 22.70 13.99
N GLY A 1091 -30.79 22.40 12.72
CA GLY A 1091 -31.58 23.27 11.84
C GLY A 1091 -30.86 24.51 11.31
N GLU A 1092 -29.58 24.72 11.66
CA GLU A 1092 -28.77 25.82 11.13
C GLU A 1092 -28.31 25.50 9.70
N SER A 1093 -28.27 26.54 8.86
CA SER A 1093 -27.71 26.51 7.50
C SER A 1093 -26.66 27.61 7.34
N LYS A 1094 -25.55 27.29 6.67
CA LYS A 1094 -24.51 28.27 6.30
C LYS A 1094 -24.14 28.09 4.82
N THR A 1095 -23.95 29.20 4.13
CA THR A 1095 -23.37 29.21 2.78
C THR A 1095 -21.86 29.36 2.90
N ILE A 1096 -21.11 28.48 2.25
CA ILE A 1096 -19.65 28.53 2.15
C ILE A 1096 -19.23 28.65 0.69
N GLY A 1097 -18.04 29.18 0.45
CA GLY A 1097 -17.49 29.37 -0.89
C GLY A 1097 -16.14 28.67 -1.04
N PHE A 1098 -15.97 27.95 -2.15
CA PHE A 1098 -14.70 27.39 -2.58
C PHE A 1098 -14.12 28.23 -3.70
N GLU A 1099 -12.95 28.83 -3.46
CA GLU A 1099 -12.17 29.45 -4.53
C GLU A 1099 -11.47 28.35 -5.34
N LEU A 1100 -11.67 28.37 -6.67
CA LEU A 1100 -10.99 27.48 -7.60
C LEU A 1100 -9.92 28.27 -8.33
N LEU A 1101 -8.67 27.90 -8.12
CA LEU A 1101 -7.51 28.52 -8.73
C LEU A 1101 -7.34 28.06 -10.18
N ARG A 1102 -6.62 28.83 -11.00
CA ARG A 1102 -6.32 28.43 -12.38
C ARG A 1102 -5.70 27.03 -12.46
N ARG A 1103 -4.79 26.68 -11.54
CA ARG A 1103 -4.21 25.34 -11.48
C ARG A 1103 -5.22 24.25 -11.12
N ASP A 1104 -6.23 24.57 -10.31
CA ASP A 1104 -7.23 23.59 -9.84
C ASP A 1104 -8.04 23.02 -11.00
N VAL A 1105 -8.29 23.87 -12.00
CA VAL A 1105 -9.01 23.56 -13.24
C VAL A 1105 -8.09 23.19 -14.41
N SER A 1106 -6.78 23.02 -14.17
CA SER A 1106 -5.78 22.73 -15.21
C SER A 1106 -5.24 21.30 -15.13
N TYR A 1107 -4.66 20.83 -16.23
CA TYR A 1107 -3.82 19.63 -16.31
C TYR A 1107 -2.44 20.00 -16.86
N TRP A 1108 -1.42 19.20 -16.57
CA TRP A 1108 -0.08 19.33 -17.13
C TRP A 1108 0.00 18.78 -18.56
N ASP A 1109 0.37 19.63 -19.50
CA ASP A 1109 0.64 19.28 -20.89
C ASP A 1109 2.14 19.04 -21.08
N VAL A 1110 2.52 17.75 -21.13
CA VAL A 1110 3.93 17.32 -21.25
C VAL A 1110 4.62 17.86 -22.50
N VAL A 1111 3.90 18.06 -23.61
CA VAL A 1111 4.51 18.56 -24.85
C VAL A 1111 4.75 20.07 -24.75
N ALA A 1112 3.78 20.80 -24.18
CA ALA A 1112 3.92 22.23 -23.95
C ALA A 1112 4.89 22.55 -22.80
N GLN A 1113 5.12 21.60 -21.89
CA GLN A 1113 5.81 21.81 -20.60
C GLN A 1113 5.15 22.95 -19.80
N ASP A 1114 3.81 22.96 -19.76
CA ASP A 1114 3.03 23.96 -19.04
C ASP A 1114 1.65 23.40 -18.60
N TRP A 1115 1.01 24.08 -17.67
CA TRP A 1115 -0.36 23.81 -17.27
C TRP A 1115 -1.35 24.33 -18.31
N ARG A 1116 -2.42 23.59 -18.55
CA ARG A 1116 -3.46 23.94 -19.53
C ARG A 1116 -4.85 23.68 -18.97
N VAL A 1117 -5.74 24.63 -19.17
CA VAL A 1117 -7.18 24.46 -18.88
C VAL A 1117 -7.80 23.64 -20.02
N PRO A 1118 -8.62 22.61 -19.72
CA PRO A 1118 -9.39 21.89 -20.74
C PRO A 1118 -10.25 22.81 -21.63
N GLU A 1119 -10.58 22.37 -22.84
CA GLU A 1119 -11.40 23.15 -23.78
C GLU A 1119 -12.92 22.98 -23.56
N GLY A 1120 -13.34 21.88 -22.92
CA GLY A 1120 -14.74 21.58 -22.64
C GLY A 1120 -15.22 22.07 -21.28
N GLU A 1121 -16.51 21.89 -21.01
CA GLU A 1121 -17.12 22.24 -19.72
C GLU A 1121 -16.65 21.30 -18.60
N ILE A 1122 -16.11 21.86 -17.53
CA ILE A 1122 -15.65 21.09 -16.37
C ILE A 1122 -16.83 20.83 -15.45
N LYS A 1123 -17.11 19.55 -15.17
CA LYS A 1123 -18.13 19.20 -14.18
C LYS A 1123 -17.60 19.45 -12.77
N VAL A 1124 -18.43 20.10 -11.96
CA VAL A 1124 -18.21 20.35 -10.54
C VAL A 1124 -19.24 19.53 -9.78
N GLU A 1125 -18.82 18.74 -8.81
CA GLU A 1125 -19.75 18.08 -7.91
C GLU A 1125 -19.39 18.32 -6.45
N VAL A 1126 -20.41 18.51 -5.61
CA VAL A 1126 -20.27 18.73 -4.17
C VAL A 1126 -21.06 17.69 -3.39
N GLY A 1127 -20.47 17.21 -2.29
CA GLY A 1127 -21.13 16.35 -1.32
C GLY A 1127 -20.25 16.09 -0.11
N PHE A 1128 -20.35 14.90 0.50
CA PHE A 1128 -19.67 14.60 1.77
C PHE A 1128 -18.62 13.49 1.67
N SER A 1129 -18.47 12.87 0.50
CA SER A 1129 -17.36 11.96 0.20
C SER A 1129 -17.21 11.80 -1.30
N VAL A 1130 -16.16 11.13 -1.75
CA VAL A 1130 -16.02 10.78 -3.17
C VAL A 1130 -17.08 9.77 -3.65
N ALA A 1131 -17.81 9.09 -2.77
CA ALA A 1131 -18.93 8.24 -3.18
C ALA A 1131 -20.28 8.97 -3.11
N GLU A 1132 -20.36 10.04 -2.34
CA GLU A 1132 -21.59 10.80 -2.08
C GLU A 1132 -21.40 12.24 -2.57
N ARG A 1133 -21.51 12.43 -3.89
CA ARG A 1133 -21.51 13.73 -4.56
C ARG A 1133 -22.90 13.98 -5.12
N THR A 1134 -23.68 14.84 -4.46
CA THR A 1134 -25.14 14.92 -4.64
C THR A 1134 -25.58 16.17 -5.40
N LEU A 1135 -24.74 17.20 -5.46
CA LEU A 1135 -24.97 18.39 -6.27
C LEU A 1135 -23.99 18.44 -7.43
N SER A 1136 -24.46 18.92 -8.58
CA SER A 1136 -23.65 19.07 -9.79
C SER A 1136 -23.86 20.45 -10.41
N ALA A 1137 -22.78 21.02 -10.93
CA ALA A 1137 -22.75 22.23 -11.75
C ALA A 1137 -21.69 22.07 -12.84
N THR A 1138 -21.56 23.06 -13.72
CA THR A 1138 -20.49 23.10 -14.75
C THR A 1138 -19.77 24.44 -14.73
N LEU A 1139 -18.46 24.40 -15.01
CA LEU A 1139 -17.65 25.58 -15.34
C LEU A 1139 -17.64 25.69 -16.86
N ALA A 1140 -18.04 26.86 -17.38
CA ALA A 1140 -17.99 27.19 -18.80
C ALA A 1140 -16.66 27.84 -19.19
#